data_AF-A0AAU9WZU3-F1
#
_entry.id   AF-A0AAU9WZU3-F1
#
_cell.length_a   1.000
_cell.length_b   1.000
_cell.length_c   1.000
_cell.angle_alpha   90.00
_cell.angle_beta   90.00
_cell.angle_gamma   90.00
#
_symmetry.space_group_name_H-M   'P 1'
#
loop_
_entity.id
_entity.type
_entity.pdbx_description
1 polymer ?
#
loop_
_entity_poly.entity_id
_entity_poly.type
_entity_poly.pdbx_seq_one_letter_code
_entity_poly.pdbx_strand_id
1 'polypeptide(L)'
;MLWGTLVLSPSDVTDVTREQEDESRQVFHMAKMIRKLVGNMKPTMAWPPSSEDLDCENAIVPDLLYNMMAWILSSQSGYSVERVSNLPPNVHRLVLSLCQDLIHSVSRGRVKTPKHVVLTMTVKSLTGNVELITILNRFGHGLSYSQVEEVETALAETQIAKQQNGVFVPSACHPNVLGVLCWDNNDLQEETLSGKGTTHCTNGIVIQRKPLTCALPLEMSIKQHHPKARSITCISTDVLPYHSGPRQGPGALEIDVNSIIQTSSEIAVPARLVDFGWVLCRMRIEDNLFSIADSQRQLIPAWTGFNTLRNENSIPRECSIGYCQVIEASPTELSTVYTVLQRSLQIADQLGQHDVIIVFDQAIYAKALEVLWQNKDQFQRLVVRLGSFHTICAFLAAIGKRFGDAGLADVLMESGIVASGSVAGVVEGRHYNRAVRTHKIVFEALHRLQWMGFKTWLQRHGHQVNSMTLVSALEDIRKEFSPGKFNRLISMPEFQVIFNLYKEYCKDDNGPLKVFWNSYLEMVEVLMNFLRATREGNWSLHLECIKEMVPWLFAYDHSNYARYLPVYLAHMITLPESRPEAHVLLENGDFGVQRTTSHGFSQMPVDQTIEQTLNRSTKTKGGIVGFCLRKGAVQRWMITAHARAAFVDKYRKMSTGEEESQRRLHKETGSARMKRDEEDVKKVTEVISNWRNPFEPSEELLCISSGYVTSDSIKQDLLEAKEKGATALTAFVEERIITNSTGIFETLPKLKLGSFRDTHKKTSVTAGDRNVMIRADRNLFARLLVIGQSRQMDLRCLLSHELGPLPWSLALPDGSLAKTNKVSLSVLLENGVECLPSLPDQTTAVIIDAMAML
;
A
#
# COMPACT_ATOMS: atom_id res chain seq x y z
N MET A 1 67.53 -20.25 -21.16
CA MET A 1 66.52 -20.22 -22.24
C MET A 1 65.45 -19.24 -21.78
N LEU A 2 65.02 -18.20 -22.48
CA LEU A 2 65.37 -17.58 -23.77
C LEU A 2 64.57 -16.27 -23.71
N TRP A 3 65.22 -15.12 -23.53
CA TRP A 3 64.55 -13.82 -23.67
C TRP A 3 64.27 -13.60 -25.15
N GLY A 4 62.99 -13.54 -25.53
CA GLY A 4 62.55 -13.19 -26.89
C GLY A 4 62.31 -11.68 -26.97
N THR A 5 63.32 -10.94 -27.41
CA THR A 5 63.22 -9.53 -27.75
C THR A 5 62.42 -9.38 -29.05
N LEU A 6 61.18 -8.94 -28.96
CA LEU A 6 60.41 -8.46 -30.12
C LEU A 6 60.94 -7.07 -30.48
N VAL A 7 61.87 -7.04 -31.44
CA VAL A 7 62.31 -5.81 -32.10
C VAL A 7 61.19 -5.37 -33.03
N LEU A 8 60.41 -4.38 -32.61
CA LEU A 8 59.57 -3.60 -33.53
C LEU A 8 60.49 -2.66 -34.31
N SER A 9 60.41 -2.69 -35.64
CA SER A 9 61.15 -1.79 -36.53
C SER A 9 60.70 -0.33 -36.31
N PRO A 10 61.61 0.65 -36.29
CA PRO A 10 61.24 2.06 -36.30
C PRO A 10 60.95 2.47 -37.74
N SER A 11 59.73 2.19 -38.20
CA SER A 11 59.23 2.65 -39.50
C SER A 11 57.72 2.82 -39.39
N ASP A 12 57.31 3.91 -38.73
CA ASP A 12 56.05 4.64 -38.95
C ASP A 12 56.10 5.91 -38.07
N VAL A 13 57.03 6.81 -38.38
CA VAL A 13 56.88 8.22 -37.98
C VAL A 13 55.87 8.80 -38.96
N THR A 14 54.60 8.84 -38.57
CA THR A 14 53.58 9.61 -39.27
C THR A 14 54.02 11.07 -39.25
N ASP A 15 54.36 11.62 -40.41
CA ASP A 15 54.55 13.07 -40.59
C ASP A 15 53.25 13.77 -40.15
N VAL A 16 53.30 14.43 -39.00
CA VAL A 16 52.19 15.27 -38.52
C VAL A 16 52.12 16.45 -39.48
N THR A 17 51.00 16.60 -40.19
CA THR A 17 50.87 17.68 -41.17
C THR A 17 50.85 19.02 -40.44
N ARG A 18 51.32 20.10 -41.09
CA ARG A 18 51.27 21.46 -40.53
C ARG A 18 49.85 21.87 -40.10
N GLU A 19 48.83 21.39 -40.80
CA GLU A 19 47.42 21.55 -40.43
C GLU A 19 47.08 20.85 -39.10
N GLN A 20 47.54 19.62 -38.88
CA GLN A 20 47.36 18.90 -37.61
C GLN A 20 48.05 19.61 -36.44
N GLU A 21 49.22 20.23 -36.67
CA GLU A 21 49.89 21.04 -35.66
C GLU A 21 49.08 22.30 -35.29
N ASP A 22 48.55 23.00 -36.29
CA ASP A 22 47.78 24.22 -36.08
C ASP A 22 46.43 23.93 -35.41
N GLU A 23 45.73 22.86 -35.80
CA GLU A 23 44.51 22.38 -35.12
C GLU A 23 44.79 22.00 -33.66
N SER A 24 45.88 21.24 -33.42
CA SER A 24 46.31 20.85 -32.07
C SER A 24 46.60 22.08 -31.19
N ARG A 25 47.25 23.11 -31.72
CA ARG A 25 47.48 24.38 -31.02
C ARG A 25 46.18 25.09 -30.65
N GLN A 26 45.22 25.15 -31.57
CA GLN A 26 43.91 25.77 -31.30
C GLN A 26 43.17 25.05 -30.18
N VAL A 27 43.14 23.72 -30.21
CA VAL A 27 42.54 22.89 -29.14
C VAL A 27 43.23 23.13 -27.81
N PHE A 28 44.58 23.18 -27.78
CA PHE A 28 45.34 23.44 -26.56
C PHE A 28 45.01 24.81 -25.95
N HIS A 29 44.95 25.86 -26.76
CA HIS A 29 44.61 27.21 -26.30
C HIS A 29 43.16 27.29 -25.78
N MET A 30 42.21 26.65 -26.46
CA MET A 30 40.83 26.57 -26.01
C MET A 30 40.72 25.81 -24.68
N ALA A 31 41.40 24.68 -24.54
CA ALA A 31 41.45 23.92 -23.30
C ALA A 31 42.03 24.74 -22.12
N LYS A 32 43.09 25.53 -22.36
CA LYS A 32 43.66 26.44 -21.36
C LYS A 32 42.71 27.57 -20.98
N MET A 33 41.97 28.11 -21.95
CA MET A 33 40.97 29.15 -21.72
C MET A 33 39.84 28.65 -20.83
N ILE A 34 39.25 27.50 -21.17
CA ILE A 34 38.20 26.85 -20.36
C ILE A 34 38.73 26.52 -18.96
N ARG A 35 39.96 25.96 -18.85
CA ARG A 35 40.57 25.66 -17.56
C ARG A 35 40.77 26.91 -16.70
N LYS A 36 41.20 28.03 -17.27
CA LYS A 36 41.36 29.31 -16.57
C LYS A 36 40.01 29.85 -16.09
N LEU A 37 39.00 29.81 -16.96
CA LEU A 37 37.65 30.26 -16.66
C LEU A 37 37.04 29.46 -15.50
N VAL A 38 37.15 28.13 -15.50
CA VAL A 38 36.70 27.29 -14.39
C VAL A 38 37.56 27.47 -13.13
N GLY A 39 38.88 27.57 -13.30
CA GLY A 39 39.82 27.77 -12.20
C GLY A 39 39.55 29.03 -11.37
N ASN A 40 39.03 30.08 -12.01
CA ASN A 40 38.68 31.36 -11.38
C ASN A 40 37.29 31.38 -10.72
N MET A 41 36.47 30.35 -10.90
CA MET A 41 35.15 30.29 -10.26
C MET A 41 35.29 30.24 -8.74
N LYS A 42 34.48 31.01 -8.02
CA LYS A 42 34.38 30.94 -6.55
C LYS A 42 33.30 29.92 -6.16
N PRO A 43 33.42 29.23 -5.00
CA PRO A 43 32.32 28.42 -4.48
C PRO A 43 31.16 29.34 -4.11
N THR A 44 29.97 29.11 -4.68
CA THR A 44 28.78 29.94 -4.46
C THR A 44 27.65 29.22 -3.72
N MET A 45 27.69 27.89 -3.67
CA MET A 45 26.67 27.07 -3.01
C MET A 45 26.67 27.32 -1.49
N ALA A 46 25.47 27.55 -0.94
CA ALA A 46 25.27 27.67 0.50
C ALA A 46 25.63 26.36 1.23
N TRP A 47 25.98 26.46 2.52
CA TRP A 47 26.32 25.30 3.34
C TRP A 47 25.60 25.32 4.70
N PRO A 48 24.91 24.23 5.08
CA PRO A 48 24.57 23.08 4.22
C PRO A 48 23.68 23.52 3.03
N PRO A 49 23.73 22.82 1.88
CA PRO A 49 22.90 23.18 0.74
C PRO A 49 21.42 22.89 1.03
N SER A 50 20.54 23.85 0.71
CA SER A 50 19.09 23.66 0.70
C SER A 50 18.67 22.80 -0.51
N SER A 51 17.42 22.34 -0.53
CA SER A 51 16.91 21.62 -1.71
C SER A 51 16.80 22.51 -2.97
N GLU A 52 16.73 23.82 -2.79
CA GLU A 52 16.63 24.81 -3.88
C GLU A 52 18.00 25.12 -4.47
N ASP A 53 19.04 25.19 -3.63
CA ASP A 53 20.45 25.31 -4.07
C ASP A 53 20.90 24.17 -4.98
N LEU A 54 20.17 23.05 -4.90
CA LEU A 54 20.47 21.83 -5.61
C LEU A 54 19.66 21.68 -6.90
N ASP A 55 19.02 22.73 -7.41
CA ASP A 55 18.47 22.68 -8.77
C ASP A 55 19.56 22.78 -9.84
N CYS A 56 19.43 22.00 -10.92
CA CYS A 56 20.42 22.02 -12.00
C CYS A 56 20.41 23.33 -12.78
N GLU A 57 19.27 24.01 -12.85
CA GLU A 57 19.16 25.35 -13.43
C GLU A 57 19.88 26.41 -12.59
N ASN A 58 19.98 26.18 -11.28
CA ASN A 58 20.74 27.03 -10.36
C ASN A 58 22.25 26.76 -10.43
N ALA A 59 22.70 25.78 -11.22
CA ALA A 59 24.12 25.56 -11.45
C ALA A 59 24.71 26.73 -12.25
N ILE A 60 25.61 27.48 -11.60
CA ILE A 60 26.34 28.57 -12.26
C ILE A 60 27.36 27.96 -13.22
N VAL A 61 26.96 27.79 -14.48
CA VAL A 61 27.81 27.37 -15.59
C VAL A 61 28.20 28.61 -16.40
N PRO A 62 29.49 28.88 -16.65
CA PRO A 62 29.88 29.98 -17.52
C PRO A 62 29.44 29.75 -18.98
N ASP A 63 28.96 30.79 -19.65
CA ASP A 63 28.36 30.69 -20.98
C ASP A 63 29.31 30.08 -22.02
N LEU A 64 30.60 30.42 -21.96
CA LEU A 64 31.59 29.85 -22.88
C LEU A 64 31.73 28.33 -22.74
N LEU A 65 31.68 27.80 -21.51
CA LEU A 65 31.72 26.35 -21.26
C LEU A 65 30.41 25.69 -21.70
N TYR A 66 29.27 26.34 -21.41
CA TYR A 66 27.96 25.86 -21.83
C TYR A 66 27.87 25.78 -23.36
N ASN A 67 28.26 26.84 -24.07
CA ASN A 67 28.24 26.92 -25.53
C ASN A 67 29.17 25.89 -26.15
N MET A 68 30.38 25.71 -25.61
CA MET A 68 31.30 24.66 -26.08
C MET A 68 30.64 23.27 -26.00
N MET A 69 30.01 22.93 -24.88
CA MET A 69 29.33 21.64 -24.73
C MET A 69 28.08 21.53 -25.61
N ALA A 70 27.34 22.63 -25.80
CA ALA A 70 26.21 22.67 -26.71
C ALA A 70 26.63 22.39 -28.16
N TRP A 71 27.71 23.03 -28.64
CA TRP A 71 28.27 22.81 -29.98
C TRP A 71 28.82 21.39 -30.19
N ILE A 72 29.33 20.75 -29.13
CA ILE A 72 29.79 19.36 -29.19
C ILE A 72 28.60 18.39 -29.27
N LEU A 73 27.54 18.65 -28.52
CA LEU A 73 26.42 17.70 -28.35
C LEU A 73 25.25 17.94 -29.32
N SER A 74 25.24 19.07 -30.03
CA SER A 74 24.18 19.44 -30.98
C SER A 74 24.78 19.88 -32.32
N SER A 75 24.41 19.19 -33.39
CA SER A 75 24.73 19.61 -34.76
C SER A 75 23.90 20.80 -35.24
N GLN A 76 22.86 21.19 -34.50
CA GLN A 76 21.90 22.24 -34.87
C GLN A 76 22.19 23.60 -34.22
N SER A 77 23.13 23.67 -33.27
CA SER A 77 23.47 24.93 -32.61
C SER A 77 24.46 25.74 -33.46
N GLY A 78 24.04 26.93 -33.88
CA GLY A 78 24.92 27.89 -34.53
C GLY A 78 25.92 28.54 -33.56
N TYR A 79 26.95 29.18 -34.11
CA TYR A 79 27.87 30.01 -33.34
C TYR A 79 27.10 31.17 -32.68
N SER A 80 27.38 31.40 -31.39
CA SER A 80 26.80 32.48 -30.60
C SER A 80 27.78 32.93 -29.52
N VAL A 81 27.85 34.24 -29.31
CA VAL A 81 28.59 34.84 -28.19
C VAL A 81 27.76 34.75 -26.89
N GLU A 82 26.44 34.83 -27.02
CA GLU A 82 25.48 34.63 -25.92
C GLU A 82 25.22 33.14 -25.70
N ARG A 83 24.65 32.78 -24.54
CA ARG A 83 24.32 31.39 -24.22
C ARG A 83 23.41 30.79 -25.31
N VAL A 84 23.82 29.64 -25.87
CA VAL A 84 23.04 28.91 -26.88
C VAL A 84 21.65 28.59 -26.33
N SER A 85 20.62 29.10 -27.01
CA SER A 85 19.21 28.89 -26.70
C SER A 85 18.59 27.82 -27.60
N ASN A 86 17.38 27.36 -27.27
CA ASN A 86 16.58 26.41 -28.07
C ASN A 86 17.18 25.00 -28.29
N LEU A 87 17.98 24.51 -27.34
CA LEU A 87 18.41 23.11 -27.38
C LEU A 87 17.24 22.16 -27.06
N PRO A 88 17.17 20.97 -27.70
CA PRO A 88 16.26 19.91 -27.28
C PRO A 88 16.45 19.59 -25.77
N PRO A 89 15.38 19.36 -24.99
CA PRO A 89 15.47 19.17 -23.54
C PRO A 89 16.45 18.08 -23.09
N ASN A 90 16.52 16.98 -23.85
CA ASN A 90 17.46 15.89 -23.61
C ASN A 90 18.93 16.31 -23.78
N VAL A 91 19.23 17.14 -24.78
CA VAL A 91 20.57 17.68 -25.05
C VAL A 91 20.94 18.72 -24.01
N HIS A 92 20.03 19.65 -23.70
CA HIS A 92 20.22 20.65 -22.65
C HIS A 92 20.60 20.01 -21.30
N ARG A 93 19.89 18.94 -20.91
CA ARG A 93 20.19 18.16 -19.70
C ARG A 93 21.61 17.57 -19.71
N LEU A 94 22.06 17.02 -20.85
CA LEU A 94 23.40 16.46 -20.98
C LEU A 94 24.48 17.54 -20.93
N VAL A 95 24.25 18.69 -21.58
CA VAL A 95 25.15 19.86 -21.53
C VAL A 95 25.37 20.29 -20.08
N LEU A 96 24.29 20.51 -19.32
CA LEU A 96 24.39 20.90 -17.91
C LEU A 96 25.09 19.85 -17.05
N SER A 97 24.80 18.57 -17.29
CA SER A 97 25.39 17.44 -16.57
C SER A 97 26.91 17.37 -16.77
N LEU A 98 27.39 17.52 -18.00
CA LEU A 98 28.81 17.44 -18.34
C LEU A 98 29.59 18.71 -17.96
N CYS A 99 28.97 19.88 -18.10
CA CYS A 99 29.57 21.14 -17.61
C CYS A 99 29.87 21.06 -16.12
N GLN A 100 28.95 20.51 -15.33
CA GLN A 100 29.14 20.34 -13.89
C GLN A 100 30.29 19.38 -13.55
N ASP A 101 30.45 18.27 -14.28
CA ASP A 101 31.57 17.34 -14.10
C ASP A 101 32.91 18.01 -14.40
N LEU A 102 32.96 18.81 -15.46
CA LEU A 102 34.16 19.54 -15.83
C LEU A 102 34.50 20.61 -14.79
N ILE A 103 33.50 21.36 -14.29
CA ILE A 103 33.67 22.34 -13.21
C ILE A 103 34.23 21.67 -11.95
N HIS A 104 33.62 20.57 -11.52
CA HIS A 104 34.04 19.86 -10.31
C HIS A 104 35.44 19.26 -10.46
N SER A 105 35.72 18.61 -11.59
CA SER A 105 37.00 17.95 -11.85
C SER A 105 38.15 18.95 -11.99
N VAL A 106 37.98 20.02 -12.78
CA VAL A 106 39.01 21.04 -12.98
C VAL A 106 39.28 21.83 -11.69
N SER A 107 38.24 22.10 -10.90
CA SER A 107 38.38 22.74 -9.59
C SER A 107 38.91 21.80 -8.51
N ARG A 108 39.13 20.51 -8.81
CA ARG A 108 39.56 19.46 -7.87
C ARG A 108 38.64 19.37 -6.66
N GLY A 109 37.33 19.44 -6.90
CA GLY A 109 36.29 19.38 -5.87
C GLY A 109 36.11 20.65 -5.04
N ARG A 110 36.86 21.72 -5.31
CA ARG A 110 36.70 23.03 -4.64
C ARG A 110 35.34 23.65 -4.93
N VAL A 111 34.85 23.53 -6.16
CA VAL A 111 33.50 23.97 -6.55
C VAL A 111 32.57 22.76 -6.48
N LYS A 112 31.64 22.77 -5.52
CA LYS A 112 30.57 21.78 -5.43
C LYS A 112 29.45 22.20 -6.38
N THR A 113 28.93 21.27 -7.17
CA THR A 113 27.80 21.53 -8.08
C THR A 113 26.57 20.75 -7.64
N PRO A 114 25.35 21.19 -8.01
CA PRO A 114 24.10 20.48 -7.71
C PRO A 114 24.17 18.98 -8.01
N LYS A 115 24.63 18.60 -9.21
CA LYS A 115 24.79 17.20 -9.64
C LYS A 115 25.65 16.38 -8.67
N HIS A 116 26.81 16.88 -8.29
CA HIS A 116 27.76 16.10 -7.47
C HIS A 116 27.23 15.83 -6.07
N VAL A 117 26.52 16.80 -5.50
CA VAL A 117 25.86 16.66 -4.19
C VAL A 117 24.67 15.71 -4.31
N VAL A 118 23.72 16.02 -5.20
CA VAL A 118 22.45 15.31 -5.32
C VAL A 118 22.62 13.86 -5.74
N LEU A 119 23.49 13.58 -6.73
CA LEU A 119 23.75 12.22 -7.20
C LEU A 119 24.29 11.33 -6.07
N THR A 120 25.32 11.80 -5.36
CA THR A 120 25.95 10.98 -4.30
C THR A 120 25.08 10.84 -3.05
N MET A 121 24.37 11.90 -2.66
CA MET A 121 23.35 11.83 -1.60
C MET A 121 22.23 10.85 -1.95
N THR A 122 21.78 10.85 -3.22
CA THR A 122 20.73 9.95 -3.71
C THR A 122 21.21 8.51 -3.74
N VAL A 123 22.41 8.25 -4.28
CA VAL A 123 23.00 6.91 -4.32
C VAL A 123 23.19 6.36 -2.91
N LYS A 124 23.70 7.18 -1.98
CA LYS A 124 23.79 6.80 -0.56
C LYS A 124 22.41 6.46 0.01
N SER A 125 21.41 7.30 -0.24
CA SER A 125 20.05 7.10 0.29
C SER A 125 19.36 5.86 -0.26
N LEU A 126 19.59 5.52 -1.54
CA LEU A 126 18.95 4.38 -2.20
C LEU A 126 19.66 3.06 -1.94
N THR A 127 20.99 3.07 -1.77
CA THR A 127 21.80 1.84 -1.76
C THR A 127 22.58 1.61 -0.47
N GLY A 128 22.93 2.66 0.27
CA GLY A 128 23.87 2.59 1.40
C GLY A 128 25.29 2.15 1.04
N ASN A 129 25.61 1.99 -0.25
CA ASN A 129 26.85 1.35 -0.70
C ASN A 129 28.00 2.37 -0.80
N VAL A 130 28.98 2.26 0.11
CA VAL A 130 30.17 3.12 0.17
C VAL A 130 31.12 2.91 -1.02
N GLU A 131 31.25 1.67 -1.50
CA GLU A 131 32.07 1.34 -2.65
C GLU A 131 31.53 2.04 -3.90
N LEU A 132 30.22 2.01 -4.11
CA LEU A 132 29.57 2.69 -5.23
C LEU A 132 29.79 4.22 -5.19
N ILE A 133 29.67 4.83 -4.00
CA ILE A 133 29.98 6.26 -3.82
C ILE A 133 31.46 6.54 -4.12
N THR A 134 32.36 5.65 -3.70
CA THR A 134 33.80 5.77 -3.94
C THR A 134 34.12 5.66 -5.43
N ILE A 135 33.48 4.74 -6.16
CA ILE A 135 33.59 4.61 -7.62
C ILE A 135 33.16 5.91 -8.29
N LEU A 136 31.96 6.41 -7.98
CA LEU A 136 31.44 7.65 -8.56
C LEU A 136 32.34 8.86 -8.28
N ASN A 137 32.89 8.96 -7.08
CA ASN A 137 33.84 10.01 -6.73
C ASN A 137 35.16 9.89 -7.51
N ARG A 138 35.71 8.68 -7.66
CA ARG A 138 36.96 8.44 -8.42
C ARG A 138 36.82 8.75 -9.91
N PHE A 139 35.63 8.53 -10.48
CA PHE A 139 35.31 8.94 -11.86
C PHE A 139 34.93 10.43 -11.97
N GLY A 140 34.94 11.18 -10.87
CA GLY A 140 34.68 12.63 -10.89
C GLY A 140 33.20 12.99 -11.07
N HIS A 141 32.27 12.09 -10.76
CA HIS A 141 30.82 12.32 -10.88
C HIS A 141 30.16 12.71 -9.56
N GLY A 142 30.91 12.70 -8.45
CA GLY A 142 30.31 12.82 -7.13
C GLY A 142 31.25 13.25 -6.01
N LEU A 143 30.67 13.68 -4.90
CA LEU A 143 31.39 13.89 -3.64
C LEU A 143 31.95 12.59 -3.08
N SER A 144 33.05 12.70 -2.31
CA SER A 144 33.55 11.57 -1.52
C SER A 144 32.57 11.20 -0.40
N TYR A 145 32.63 9.96 0.08
CA TYR A 145 31.81 9.52 1.21
C TYR A 145 31.96 10.43 2.45
N SER A 146 33.19 10.86 2.75
CA SER A 146 33.46 11.79 3.85
C SER A 146 32.74 13.13 3.68
N GLN A 147 32.71 13.69 2.47
CA GLN A 147 32.03 14.95 2.21
C GLN A 147 30.51 14.80 2.27
N VAL A 148 29.98 13.63 1.88
CA VAL A 148 28.57 13.29 2.04
C VAL A 148 28.18 13.26 3.53
N GLU A 149 29.02 12.67 4.39
CA GLU A 149 28.79 12.72 5.84
C GLU A 149 28.87 14.13 6.43
N GLU A 150 29.75 14.99 5.89
CA GLU A 150 29.82 16.41 6.28
C GLU A 150 28.53 17.16 5.89
N VAL A 151 27.96 16.91 4.71
CA VAL A 151 26.65 17.47 4.30
C VAL A 151 25.55 17.03 5.26
N GLU A 152 25.45 15.73 5.54
CA GLU A 152 24.44 15.22 6.48
C GLU A 152 24.64 15.75 7.90
N THR A 153 25.88 15.91 8.36
CA THR A 153 26.14 16.43 9.70
C THR A 153 25.72 17.89 9.80
N ALA A 154 26.09 18.72 8.83
CA ALA A 154 25.70 20.12 8.79
C ALA A 154 24.17 20.31 8.67
N LEU A 155 23.50 19.46 7.86
CA LEU A 155 22.04 19.43 7.79
C LEU A 155 21.44 19.07 9.16
N ALA A 156 21.96 18.03 9.82
CA ALA A 156 21.48 17.65 11.14
C ALA A 156 21.69 18.75 12.18
N GLU A 157 22.89 19.36 12.25
CA GLU A 157 23.20 20.46 13.17
C GLU A 157 22.30 21.68 12.94
N THR A 158 22.00 22.02 11.68
CA THR A 158 21.07 23.11 11.35
C THR A 158 19.66 22.80 11.85
N GLN A 159 19.23 21.54 11.74
CA GLN A 159 17.92 21.11 12.24
C GLN A 159 17.88 21.09 13.77
N ILE A 160 18.97 20.67 14.42
CA ILE A 160 19.12 20.70 15.87
C ILE A 160 19.14 22.14 16.40
N ALA A 161 19.84 23.05 15.72
CA ALA A 161 19.89 24.46 16.10
C ALA A 161 18.53 25.17 16.00
N LYS A 162 17.59 24.63 15.21
CA LYS A 162 16.21 25.09 15.13
C LYS A 162 15.33 24.60 16.29
N GLN A 163 15.84 23.74 17.17
CA GLN A 163 15.11 23.31 18.37
C GLN A 163 14.89 24.51 19.29
N GLN A 164 13.63 24.80 19.60
CA GLN A 164 13.27 25.73 20.65
C GLN A 164 12.97 24.92 21.92
N ASN A 165 13.50 25.35 23.07
CA ASN A 165 13.21 24.76 24.39
C ASN A 165 13.37 23.23 24.48
N GLY A 166 14.30 22.64 23.72
CA GLY A 166 14.59 21.19 23.75
C GLY A 166 13.59 20.30 23.01
N VAL A 167 12.63 20.89 22.28
CA VAL A 167 11.66 20.14 21.45
C VAL A 167 12.08 20.24 19.99
N PHE A 168 12.07 19.11 19.30
CA PHE A 168 12.38 19.04 17.88
C PHE A 168 11.12 19.08 17.03
N VAL A 169 10.89 20.23 16.37
CA VAL A 169 9.87 20.37 15.32
C VAL A 169 10.55 20.23 13.95
N PRO A 170 10.12 19.28 13.10
CA PRO A 170 10.74 19.08 11.80
C PRO A 170 10.60 20.33 10.91
N SER A 171 11.64 20.70 10.15
CA SER A 171 11.59 21.91 9.31
C SER A 171 10.58 21.87 8.15
N ALA A 172 10.01 20.71 7.85
CA ALA A 172 8.92 20.58 6.89
C ALA A 172 7.57 21.07 7.44
N CYS A 173 7.51 21.36 8.74
CA CYS A 173 6.34 21.87 9.41
C CYS A 173 6.34 23.41 9.43
N HIS A 174 5.17 23.99 9.22
CA HIS A 174 4.91 25.42 9.25
C HIS A 174 4.21 25.79 10.57
N PRO A 175 4.62 26.87 11.24
CA PRO A 175 3.89 27.42 12.38
C PRO A 175 2.46 27.80 12.00
N ASN A 176 1.52 27.64 12.93
CA ASN A 176 0.09 27.92 12.80
C ASN A 176 -0.60 27.17 11.64
N VAL A 177 -0.03 26.06 11.20
CA VAL A 177 -0.66 25.13 10.28
C VAL A 177 -0.99 23.87 11.06
N LEU A 178 -2.25 23.46 11.04
CA LEU A 178 -2.66 22.26 11.76
C LEU A 178 -2.04 21.01 11.13
N GLY A 179 -1.47 20.17 11.98
CA GLY A 179 -0.83 18.93 11.63
C GLY A 179 -1.44 17.72 12.33
N VAL A 180 -1.36 16.58 11.67
CA VAL A 180 -1.67 15.26 12.21
C VAL A 180 -0.37 14.54 12.50
N LEU A 181 -0.21 14.03 13.72
CA LEU A 181 0.94 13.22 14.09
C LEU A 181 0.64 11.74 13.89
N CYS A 182 1.68 10.97 13.59
CA CYS A 182 1.62 9.52 13.56
C CYS A 182 2.86 8.98 14.24
N TRP A 183 2.66 8.02 15.14
CA TRP A 183 3.76 7.31 15.77
C TRP A 183 3.54 5.81 15.60
N ASP A 184 4.61 5.11 15.29
CA ASP A 184 4.57 3.69 14.96
C ASP A 184 5.81 2.97 15.47
N ASN A 185 5.66 1.66 15.64
CA ASN A 185 6.79 0.80 15.97
C ASN A 185 7.67 0.60 14.74
N ASN A 186 8.98 0.61 14.95
CA ASN A 186 9.94 0.25 13.94
C ASN A 186 10.84 -0.86 14.47
N ASP A 187 10.39 -2.09 14.27
CA ASP A 187 11.19 -3.27 14.52
C ASP A 187 12.16 -3.48 13.36
N LEU A 188 13.44 -3.38 13.67
CA LEU A 188 14.49 -3.66 12.70
C LEU A 188 14.90 -5.12 12.85
N GLN A 189 14.73 -5.88 11.76
CA GLN A 189 15.20 -7.26 11.70
C GLN A 189 16.72 -7.28 11.66
N GLU A 190 17.32 -7.32 12.85
CA GLU A 190 18.74 -7.54 13.03
C GLU A 190 18.99 -9.05 12.96
N GLU A 191 19.99 -9.46 12.17
CA GLU A 191 20.45 -10.84 12.10
C GLU A 191 21.21 -11.19 13.40
N THR A 192 20.47 -11.31 14.49
CA THR A 192 21.00 -11.82 15.76
C THR A 192 20.86 -13.35 15.76
N LEU A 193 21.93 -14.05 16.17
CA LEU A 193 21.95 -15.52 16.23
C LEU A 193 20.84 -16.11 17.12
N SER A 194 20.31 -15.32 18.06
CA SER A 194 19.28 -15.73 19.02
C SER A 194 17.91 -15.07 18.81
N GLY A 195 17.79 -14.09 17.92
CA GLY A 195 16.62 -13.21 17.85
C GLY A 195 16.48 -12.23 19.03
N LYS A 196 17.33 -12.29 20.07
CA LYS A 196 17.33 -11.35 21.20
C LYS A 196 18.25 -10.16 20.93
N GLY A 197 17.86 -8.99 21.44
CA GLY A 197 18.64 -7.75 21.33
C GLY A 197 18.34 -6.94 20.07
N THR A 198 17.23 -7.21 19.39
CA THR A 198 16.75 -6.41 18.25
C THR A 198 16.42 -4.98 18.69
N THR A 199 16.83 -3.98 17.91
CA THR A 199 16.45 -2.59 18.15
C THR A 199 14.94 -2.41 17.98
N HIS A 200 14.25 -2.11 19.08
CA HIS A 200 12.85 -1.68 19.09
C HIS A 200 12.81 -0.16 19.30
N CYS A 201 12.51 0.60 18.25
CA CYS A 201 12.40 2.05 18.34
C CYS A 201 11.02 2.55 17.90
N THR A 202 10.63 3.70 18.43
CA THR A 202 9.39 4.38 18.05
C THR A 202 9.70 5.52 17.10
N ASN A 203 9.15 5.43 15.90
CA ASN A 203 9.27 6.43 14.85
C ASN A 203 8.07 7.36 14.86
N GLY A 204 8.25 8.62 14.46
CA GLY A 204 7.17 9.59 14.38
C GLY A 204 7.24 10.46 13.13
N ILE A 205 6.07 10.86 12.62
CA ILE A 205 5.93 11.87 11.57
C ILE A 205 4.86 12.90 11.93
N VAL A 206 5.00 14.12 11.40
CA VAL A 206 3.99 15.18 11.40
C VAL A 206 3.58 15.44 9.96
N ILE A 207 2.28 15.48 9.70
CA ILE A 207 1.72 15.71 8.37
C ILE A 207 0.91 17.00 8.39
N GLN A 208 1.21 17.93 7.49
CA GLN A 208 0.46 19.18 7.34
C GLN A 208 0.03 19.35 5.89
N ARG A 209 -1.16 19.91 5.66
CA ARG A 209 -1.57 20.36 4.32
C ARG A 209 -0.76 21.61 3.96
N LYS A 210 -0.12 21.65 2.78
CA LYS A 210 0.64 22.83 2.37
C LYS A 210 -0.27 24.08 2.32
N PRO A 211 0.05 25.16 3.05
CA PRO A 211 -0.74 26.39 3.02
C PRO A 211 -0.70 27.06 1.64
N LEU A 212 -1.77 27.79 1.27
CA LEU A 212 -1.89 28.47 -0.03
C LEU A 212 -1.00 29.73 -0.14
N THR A 213 -0.71 30.38 0.99
CA THR A 213 -0.19 31.77 1.01
C THR A 213 1.02 31.99 1.90
N CYS A 214 1.63 30.94 2.47
CA CYS A 214 2.87 31.13 3.20
C CYS A 214 4.05 31.05 2.23
N ALA A 215 4.78 32.15 2.09
CA ALA A 215 6.19 32.08 1.72
C ALA A 215 6.86 31.03 2.63
N LEU A 216 7.75 30.21 2.07
CA LEU A 216 8.59 29.34 2.88
C LEU A 216 9.15 30.17 4.05
N PRO A 217 9.18 29.64 5.30
CA PRO A 217 9.84 30.34 6.39
C PRO A 217 11.20 30.78 5.88
N LEU A 218 11.52 32.08 5.96
CA LEU A 218 12.83 32.56 5.54
C LEU A 218 13.84 31.61 6.14
N GLU A 219 14.56 30.86 5.32
CA GLU A 219 15.70 30.11 5.81
C GLU A 219 16.62 31.16 6.38
N MET A 220 16.66 31.25 7.71
CA MET A 220 17.72 31.97 8.38
C MET A 220 18.99 31.28 7.92
N SER A 221 19.66 31.89 6.95
CA SER A 221 21.00 31.51 6.52
C SER A 221 21.90 31.80 7.72
N ILE A 222 21.93 30.86 8.65
CA ILE A 222 22.97 30.82 9.65
C ILE A 222 24.21 30.47 8.84
N LYS A 223 25.04 31.46 8.53
CA LYS A 223 26.39 31.24 8.03
C LYS A 223 27.17 30.51 9.13
N GLN A 224 26.98 29.21 9.25
CA GLN A 224 27.82 28.39 10.11
C GLN A 224 29.16 28.20 9.40
N HIS A 225 30.24 28.46 10.13
CA HIS A 225 31.58 28.00 9.77
C HIS A 225 31.48 26.54 9.33
N HIS A 226 32.06 26.16 8.18
CA HIS A 226 32.18 24.74 7.76
C HIS A 226 32.85 23.93 8.88
N PRO A 227 32.10 23.25 9.78
CA PRO A 227 32.73 22.39 10.74
C PRO A 227 33.09 21.15 9.92
N LYS A 228 34.34 20.70 9.95
CA LYS A 228 34.71 19.40 9.35
C LYS A 228 34.16 18.23 10.19
N ALA A 229 33.10 18.47 10.97
CA ALA A 229 32.46 17.51 11.84
C ALA A 229 31.71 16.49 10.99
N ARG A 230 31.85 15.22 11.38
CA ARG A 230 31.25 14.06 10.70
C ARG A 230 30.39 13.27 11.67
N SER A 231 29.95 13.91 12.74
CA SER A 231 29.12 13.33 13.80
C SER A 231 28.46 14.47 14.55
N ILE A 232 27.20 14.29 14.91
CA ILE A 232 26.49 15.20 15.81
C ILE A 232 26.69 14.78 17.26
N THR A 233 26.64 15.75 18.18
CA THR A 233 26.48 15.45 19.61
C THR A 233 25.10 14.82 19.81
N CYS A 234 25.06 13.64 20.44
CA CYS A 234 23.82 12.92 20.67
C CYS A 234 22.88 13.78 21.52
N ILE A 235 21.66 14.02 21.05
CA ILE A 235 20.62 14.64 21.87
C ILE A 235 19.98 13.52 22.68
N SER A 236 19.77 13.76 23.98
CA SER A 236 19.11 12.75 24.80
C SER A 236 17.71 12.45 24.27
N THR A 237 17.38 11.16 24.17
CA THR A 237 16.03 10.66 23.87
C THR A 237 15.47 9.95 25.08
N ASP A 238 15.71 10.48 26.27
CA ASP A 238 15.26 9.84 27.51
C ASP A 238 13.74 9.61 27.47
N VAL A 239 13.36 8.37 27.74
CA VAL A 239 11.98 8.00 27.95
C VAL A 239 11.59 8.52 29.32
N LEU A 240 10.50 9.28 29.39
CA LEU A 240 10.00 9.80 30.66
C LEU A 240 9.50 8.62 31.52
N PRO A 241 9.89 8.56 32.80
CA PRO A 241 9.38 7.54 33.69
C PRO A 241 7.87 7.71 33.83
N TYR A 242 7.13 6.62 33.63
CA TYR A 242 5.69 6.58 33.83
C TYR A 242 5.35 5.37 34.68
N HIS A 243 4.78 5.63 35.86
CA HIS A 243 4.30 4.58 36.74
C HIS A 243 2.78 4.49 36.59
N SER A 244 2.34 3.51 35.81
CA SER A 244 0.91 3.26 35.65
C SER A 244 0.32 2.74 36.97
N GLY A 245 -0.71 3.40 37.47
CA GLY A 245 -1.59 2.84 38.50
C GLY A 245 -2.45 1.69 37.94
N PRO A 246 -3.44 1.20 38.71
CA PRO A 246 -4.42 0.24 38.23
C PRO A 246 -5.09 0.70 36.92
N ARG A 247 -5.35 -0.21 35.98
CA ARG A 247 -5.97 0.13 34.70
C ARG A 247 -7.33 0.79 34.91
N GLN A 248 -7.54 1.92 34.22
CA GLN A 248 -8.81 2.66 34.27
C GLN A 248 -9.41 2.74 32.87
N GLY A 249 -10.71 2.50 32.76
CA GLY A 249 -11.46 2.66 31.52
C GLY A 249 -11.91 4.11 31.29
N PRO A 250 -12.68 4.37 30.22
CA PRO A 250 -13.18 5.72 29.92
C PRO A 250 -14.09 6.30 31.00
N GLY A 251 -14.70 5.44 31.83
CA GLY A 251 -15.88 5.78 32.63
C GLY A 251 -17.15 5.69 31.76
N ALA A 252 -18.30 5.90 32.38
CA ALA A 252 -19.56 6.04 31.65
C ALA A 252 -19.52 7.27 30.74
N LEU A 253 -19.89 7.12 29.48
CA LEU A 253 -20.04 8.20 28.51
C LEU A 253 -21.53 8.49 28.27
N GLU A 254 -21.91 9.76 28.36
CA GLU A 254 -23.24 10.23 27.99
C GLU A 254 -23.33 10.36 26.46
N ILE A 255 -23.70 9.26 25.80
CA ILE A 255 -23.88 9.20 24.35
C ILE A 255 -25.06 8.28 24.01
N ASP A 256 -25.85 8.66 23.01
CA ASP A 256 -26.92 7.78 22.50
C ASP A 256 -26.30 6.52 21.87
N VAL A 257 -26.72 5.34 22.32
CA VAL A 257 -26.33 4.03 21.77
C VAL A 257 -26.46 4.04 20.25
N ASN A 258 -27.57 4.56 19.73
CA ASN A 258 -27.90 4.55 18.31
C ASN A 258 -26.90 5.34 17.48
N SER A 259 -26.29 6.38 18.06
CA SER A 259 -25.25 7.15 17.36
C SER A 259 -24.04 6.29 16.98
N ILE A 260 -23.74 5.23 17.74
CA ILE A 260 -22.63 4.31 17.51
C ILE A 260 -23.09 3.10 16.68
N ILE A 261 -24.24 2.52 16.99
CA ILE A 261 -24.67 1.24 16.39
C ILE A 261 -25.46 1.41 15.08
N GLN A 262 -26.19 2.51 14.90
CA GLN A 262 -27.08 2.70 13.76
C GLN A 262 -26.31 3.28 12.58
N THR A 263 -26.42 2.59 11.45
CA THR A 263 -25.86 2.98 10.15
C THR A 263 -26.84 3.87 9.39
N SER A 264 -26.35 4.94 8.76
CA SER A 264 -27.12 5.77 7.84
C SER A 264 -26.84 5.37 6.40
N SER A 265 -27.80 4.67 5.79
CA SER A 265 -27.68 4.25 4.39
C SER A 265 -27.50 5.43 3.42
N GLU A 266 -28.01 6.62 3.77
CA GLU A 266 -27.93 7.81 2.93
C GLU A 266 -26.49 8.29 2.71
N ILE A 267 -25.60 8.11 3.70
CA ILE A 267 -24.19 8.51 3.61
C ILE A 267 -23.45 7.63 2.59
N ALA A 268 -23.75 6.32 2.56
CA ALA A 268 -23.09 5.36 1.67
C ALA A 268 -23.71 5.31 0.26
N VAL A 269 -25.00 5.62 0.09
CA VAL A 269 -25.72 5.52 -1.19
C VAL A 269 -25.01 6.22 -2.36
N PRO A 270 -24.50 7.46 -2.23
CA PRO A 270 -23.76 8.11 -3.32
C PRO A 270 -22.54 7.29 -3.79
N ALA A 271 -21.79 6.71 -2.85
CA ALA A 271 -20.64 5.87 -3.18
C ALA A 271 -21.07 4.57 -3.88
N ARG A 272 -22.13 3.92 -3.37
CA ARG A 272 -22.72 2.71 -3.97
C ARG A 272 -23.24 2.95 -5.38
N LEU A 273 -23.89 4.09 -5.62
CA LEU A 273 -24.41 4.49 -6.93
C LEU A 273 -23.27 4.64 -7.95
N VAL A 274 -22.15 5.25 -7.55
CA VAL A 274 -20.99 5.38 -8.43
C VAL A 274 -20.36 4.02 -8.71
N ASP A 275 -20.21 3.16 -7.71
CA ASP A 275 -19.65 1.83 -7.91
C ASP A 275 -20.53 0.97 -8.83
N PHE A 276 -21.86 1.05 -8.68
CA PHE A 276 -22.81 0.43 -9.60
C PHE A 276 -22.64 0.95 -11.05
N GLY A 277 -22.54 2.27 -11.23
CA GLY A 277 -22.30 2.87 -12.54
C GLY A 277 -20.95 2.48 -13.14
N TRP A 278 -19.92 2.34 -12.32
CA TRP A 278 -18.60 1.87 -12.74
C TRP A 278 -18.65 0.43 -13.25
N VAL A 279 -19.28 -0.48 -12.49
CA VAL A 279 -19.45 -1.87 -12.92
C VAL A 279 -20.21 -1.90 -14.26
N LEU A 280 -21.33 -1.18 -14.38
CA LEU A 280 -22.09 -1.11 -15.64
C LEU A 280 -21.26 -0.58 -16.81
N CYS A 281 -20.48 0.48 -16.62
CA CYS A 281 -19.59 0.99 -17.65
C CYS A 281 -18.55 -0.06 -18.11
N ARG A 282 -18.07 -0.92 -17.21
CA ARG A 282 -17.09 -1.97 -17.53
C ARG A 282 -17.68 -3.25 -18.10
N MET A 283 -18.92 -3.60 -17.74
CA MET A 283 -19.57 -4.82 -18.23
C MET A 283 -19.71 -4.79 -19.76
N ARG A 284 -19.27 -5.85 -20.43
CA ARG A 284 -19.64 -6.10 -21.83
C ARG A 284 -21.06 -6.63 -21.82
N ILE A 285 -21.98 -5.91 -22.44
CA ILE A 285 -23.36 -6.39 -22.55
C ILE A 285 -23.45 -7.09 -23.89
N GLU A 286 -23.31 -8.41 -23.85
CA GLU A 286 -23.65 -9.29 -24.97
C GLU A 286 -25.12 -9.72 -24.78
N ASP A 287 -25.92 -9.38 -25.79
CA ASP A 287 -27.29 -9.78 -26.15
C ASP A 287 -28.57 -9.17 -25.50
N ASN A 288 -29.50 -8.92 -26.43
CA ASN A 288 -30.93 -8.53 -26.44
C ASN A 288 -31.45 -7.35 -25.60
N LEU A 289 -30.71 -6.84 -24.61
CA LEU A 289 -31.02 -5.56 -23.95
C LEU A 289 -30.08 -4.44 -24.39
N PHE A 290 -28.85 -4.78 -24.75
CA PHE A 290 -27.83 -3.88 -25.32
C PHE A 290 -26.90 -4.77 -26.19
N SER A 291 -26.95 -4.71 -27.52
CA SER A 291 -26.07 -5.51 -28.39
C SER A 291 -24.84 -4.71 -28.78
N ILE A 292 -23.64 -5.11 -28.36
CA ILE A 292 -22.40 -4.43 -28.74
C ILE A 292 -21.42 -5.42 -29.37
N ALA A 293 -20.80 -5.03 -30.48
CA ALA A 293 -19.88 -5.86 -31.26
C ALA A 293 -18.59 -6.21 -30.47
N ASP A 294 -18.12 -7.45 -30.68
CA ASP A 294 -17.08 -8.18 -29.94
C ASP A 294 -15.64 -7.57 -30.04
N SER A 295 -15.44 -6.50 -30.81
CA SER A 295 -14.11 -6.00 -31.19
C SER A 295 -13.52 -4.87 -30.32
N GLN A 296 -14.22 -4.37 -29.30
CA GLN A 296 -13.72 -3.22 -28.53
C GLN A 296 -12.87 -3.60 -27.30
N ARG A 297 -11.65 -3.03 -27.26
CA ARG A 297 -10.72 -3.03 -26.13
C ARG A 297 -11.40 -2.38 -24.90
N GLN A 298 -11.24 -2.94 -23.69
CA GLN A 298 -11.74 -2.32 -22.46
C GLN A 298 -11.06 -0.96 -22.25
N LEU A 299 -11.83 0.14 -22.30
CA LEU A 299 -11.36 1.52 -22.15
C LEU A 299 -11.66 2.11 -20.76
N ILE A 300 -12.49 1.46 -19.95
CA ILE A 300 -12.78 1.89 -18.58
C ILE A 300 -11.80 1.19 -17.63
N PRO A 301 -11.00 1.89 -16.83
CA PRO A 301 -10.06 1.24 -15.91
C PRO A 301 -10.74 0.51 -14.76
N ALA A 302 -9.98 -0.36 -14.07
CA ALA A 302 -10.43 -0.97 -12.82
C ALA A 302 -10.68 0.10 -11.74
N TRP A 303 -11.36 -0.27 -10.65
CA TRP A 303 -11.97 0.67 -9.68
C TRP A 303 -11.08 1.84 -9.24
N THR A 304 -9.81 1.62 -8.86
CA THR A 304 -8.94 2.72 -8.42
C THR A 304 -8.54 3.63 -9.58
N GLY A 305 -8.21 3.06 -10.75
CA GLY A 305 -7.95 3.84 -11.96
C GLY A 305 -9.18 4.66 -12.40
N PHE A 306 -10.37 4.06 -12.36
CA PHE A 306 -11.62 4.73 -12.70
C PHE A 306 -11.90 5.94 -11.80
N ASN A 307 -11.83 5.75 -10.47
CA ASN A 307 -12.05 6.85 -9.53
C ASN A 307 -10.95 7.92 -9.60
N THR A 308 -9.74 7.55 -10.05
CA THR A 308 -8.68 8.52 -10.34
C THR A 308 -9.04 9.41 -11.52
N LEU A 309 -9.54 8.83 -12.63
CA LEU A 309 -10.02 9.60 -13.78
C LEU A 309 -11.24 10.46 -13.42
N ARG A 310 -12.19 9.91 -12.64
CA ARG A 310 -13.41 10.63 -12.22
C ARG A 310 -13.09 11.91 -11.43
N ASN A 311 -12.01 11.89 -10.65
CA ASN A 311 -11.60 13.01 -9.79
C ASN A 311 -10.38 13.76 -10.35
N GLU A 312 -10.17 13.78 -11.67
CA GLU A 312 -9.02 14.46 -12.30
C GLU A 312 -8.98 15.97 -12.05
N ASN A 313 -10.15 16.61 -11.89
CA ASN A 313 -10.28 18.06 -11.67
C ASN A 313 -10.35 18.45 -10.18
N SER A 314 -10.34 17.48 -9.27
CA SER A 314 -10.52 17.70 -7.83
C SER A 314 -9.29 17.19 -7.08
N ILE A 315 -8.17 17.89 -7.22
CA ILE A 315 -6.89 17.50 -6.63
C ILE A 315 -6.70 18.18 -5.28
N PRO A 316 -6.67 17.43 -4.15
CA PRO A 316 -6.36 18.01 -2.86
C PRO A 316 -4.96 18.63 -2.86
N ARG A 317 -4.74 19.64 -2.01
CA ARG A 317 -3.40 20.21 -1.83
C ARG A 317 -2.45 19.13 -1.30
N GLU A 318 -1.21 19.18 -1.76
CA GLU A 318 -0.15 18.28 -1.30
C GLU A 318 0.14 18.52 0.20
N CYS A 319 0.51 17.46 0.91
CA CYS A 319 0.93 17.51 2.30
C CYS A 319 2.45 17.58 2.41
N SER A 320 2.97 18.34 3.37
CA SER A 320 4.34 18.19 3.86
C SER A 320 4.41 17.08 4.90
N ILE A 321 5.53 16.36 4.93
CA ILE A 321 5.81 15.30 5.91
C ILE A 321 7.08 15.68 6.65
N GLY A 322 6.94 16.00 7.93
CA GLY A 322 8.03 16.18 8.88
C GLY A 322 8.35 14.87 9.59
N TYR A 323 9.63 14.56 9.81
CA TYR A 323 10.06 13.37 10.55
C TYR A 323 10.48 13.76 11.96
N CYS A 324 9.81 13.18 12.96
CA CYS A 324 10.10 13.44 14.37
C CYS A 324 11.41 12.77 14.81
N GLN A 325 11.94 13.22 15.94
CA GLN A 325 13.05 12.54 16.60
C GLN A 325 12.61 11.16 17.10
N VAL A 326 13.38 10.13 16.77
CA VAL A 326 13.12 8.75 17.17
C VAL A 326 13.29 8.57 18.67
N ILE A 327 12.45 7.71 19.26
CA ILE A 327 12.56 7.28 20.65
C ILE A 327 13.18 5.88 20.64
N GLU A 328 14.32 5.70 21.31
CA GLU A 328 15.02 4.42 21.44
C GLU A 328 14.34 3.50 22.48
N ALA A 329 13.03 3.30 22.34
CA ALA A 329 12.26 2.38 23.16
C ALA A 329 11.06 1.85 22.39
N SER A 330 10.55 0.70 22.83
CA SER A 330 9.38 0.07 22.21
C SER A 330 8.11 0.86 22.52
N PRO A 331 7.24 1.11 21.53
CA PRO A 331 5.95 1.78 21.77
C PRO A 331 4.93 0.87 22.45
N THR A 332 5.31 -0.37 22.81
CA THR A 332 4.49 -1.27 23.63
C THR A 332 4.65 -1.01 25.14
N GLU A 333 5.66 -0.23 25.53
CA GLU A 333 5.89 0.20 26.90
C GLU A 333 5.08 1.48 27.22
N LEU A 334 4.41 1.52 28.37
CA LEU A 334 3.57 2.66 28.76
C LEU A 334 4.36 3.96 28.93
N SER A 335 5.60 3.87 29.39
CA SER A 335 6.55 5.01 29.49
C SER A 335 6.87 5.61 28.13
N THR A 336 7.08 4.77 27.12
CA THR A 336 7.26 5.21 25.73
C THR A 336 6.01 5.89 25.20
N VAL A 337 4.83 5.29 25.41
CA VAL A 337 3.55 5.88 24.99
C VAL A 337 3.31 7.23 25.67
N TYR A 338 3.52 7.33 26.98
CA TYR A 338 3.43 8.59 27.73
C TYR A 338 4.37 9.66 27.14
N THR A 339 5.62 9.27 26.86
CA THR A 339 6.62 10.15 26.24
C THR A 339 6.17 10.63 24.86
N VAL A 340 5.60 9.74 24.03
CA VAL A 340 5.05 10.07 22.71
C VAL A 340 3.92 11.10 22.81
N LEU A 341 2.99 10.92 23.75
CA LEU A 341 1.87 11.83 23.95
C LEU A 341 2.35 13.21 24.41
N GLN A 342 3.29 13.26 25.36
CA GLN A 342 3.86 14.52 25.85
C GLN A 342 4.67 15.25 24.77
N ARG A 343 5.49 14.53 23.99
CA ARG A 343 6.20 15.12 22.85
C ARG A 343 5.24 15.66 21.79
N SER A 344 4.12 14.98 21.56
CA SER A 344 3.11 15.43 20.59
C SER A 344 2.46 16.74 21.03
N LEU A 345 2.16 16.92 22.33
CA LEU A 345 1.72 18.21 22.87
C LEU A 345 2.76 19.30 22.68
N GLN A 346 4.02 19.02 23.02
CA GLN A 346 5.13 19.97 22.89
C GLN A 346 5.34 20.42 21.44
N ILE A 347 5.25 19.49 20.47
CA ILE A 347 5.31 19.82 19.04
C ILE A 347 4.13 20.71 18.65
N ALA A 348 2.91 20.37 19.10
CA ALA A 348 1.73 21.15 18.79
C ALA A 348 1.80 22.58 19.37
N ASP A 349 2.31 22.75 20.58
CA ASP A 349 2.50 24.07 21.21
C ASP A 349 3.44 24.96 20.37
N GLN A 350 4.52 24.40 19.84
CA GLN A 350 5.44 25.12 18.95
C GLN A 350 4.85 25.40 17.57
N LEU A 351 3.91 24.58 17.13
CA LEU A 351 3.15 24.80 15.90
C LEU A 351 1.95 25.73 16.11
N GLY A 352 1.68 26.22 17.32
CA GLY A 352 0.52 27.06 17.62
C GLY A 352 -0.82 26.33 17.45
N GLN A 353 -0.83 25.00 17.58
CA GLN A 353 -2.00 24.15 17.42
C GLN A 353 -2.61 23.79 18.78
N HIS A 354 -3.90 24.10 18.97
CA HIS A 354 -4.58 23.78 20.21
C HIS A 354 -4.93 22.29 20.28
N ASP A 355 -5.80 21.78 19.39
CA ASP A 355 -6.18 20.37 19.39
C ASP A 355 -5.17 19.51 18.63
N VAL A 356 -4.75 18.36 19.19
CA VAL A 356 -3.68 17.54 18.62
C VAL A 356 -4.21 16.18 18.18
N ILE A 357 -4.18 15.89 16.89
CA ILE A 357 -4.60 14.58 16.36
C ILE A 357 -3.37 13.67 16.23
N ILE A 358 -3.46 12.48 16.83
CA ILE A 358 -2.42 11.45 16.77
C ILE A 358 -3.01 10.14 16.26
N VAL A 359 -2.38 9.57 15.23
CA VAL A 359 -2.76 8.28 14.65
C VAL A 359 -1.82 7.18 15.15
N PHE A 360 -2.40 6.06 15.57
CA PHE A 360 -1.69 4.88 16.05
C PHE A 360 -2.21 3.60 15.39
N ASP A 361 -1.38 2.56 15.35
CA ASP A 361 -1.88 1.20 15.15
C ASP A 361 -2.76 0.76 16.35
N GLN A 362 -3.42 -0.39 16.25
CA GLN A 362 -4.35 -0.82 17.30
C GLN A 362 -3.65 -1.10 18.65
N ALA A 363 -2.42 -1.64 18.63
CA ALA A 363 -1.71 -2.03 19.84
C ALA A 363 -1.28 -0.80 20.65
N ILE A 364 -0.73 0.21 19.96
CA ILE A 364 -0.31 1.48 20.56
C ILE A 364 -1.54 2.31 20.93
N TYR A 365 -2.61 2.31 20.11
CA TYR A 365 -3.86 2.99 20.42
C TYR A 365 -4.47 2.52 21.75
N ALA A 366 -4.51 1.21 21.98
CA ALA A 366 -5.01 0.63 23.23
C ALA A 366 -4.24 1.13 24.45
N LYS A 367 -2.92 1.24 24.33
CA LYS A 367 -2.03 1.74 25.39
C LYS A 367 -2.14 3.25 25.56
N ALA A 368 -2.29 4.00 24.47
CA ALA A 368 -2.53 5.44 24.52
C ALA A 368 -3.82 5.74 25.28
N LEU A 369 -4.90 5.00 25.02
CA LEU A 369 -6.15 5.15 25.77
C LEU A 369 -5.97 4.86 27.28
N GLU A 370 -5.21 3.82 27.65
CA GLU A 370 -4.89 3.50 29.04
C GLU A 370 -4.21 4.69 29.75
N VAL A 371 -3.27 5.36 29.08
CA VAL A 371 -2.61 6.57 29.60
C VAL A 371 -3.55 7.78 29.63
N LEU A 372 -4.33 8.00 28.57
CA LEU A 372 -5.26 9.12 28.46
C LEU A 372 -6.33 9.08 29.56
N TRP A 373 -6.91 7.91 29.82
CA TRP A 373 -7.96 7.75 30.82
C TRP A 373 -7.45 7.94 32.25
N GLN A 374 -6.19 7.62 32.52
CA GLN A 374 -5.54 7.87 33.81
C GLN A 374 -5.12 9.34 34.01
N ASN A 375 -4.88 10.09 32.93
CA ASN A 375 -4.33 11.44 32.97
C ASN A 375 -5.20 12.42 32.16
N LYS A 376 -6.53 12.38 32.40
CA LYS A 376 -7.51 13.14 31.61
C LYS A 376 -7.18 14.62 31.54
N ASP A 377 -6.82 15.25 32.66
CA ASP A 377 -6.50 16.67 32.73
C ASP A 377 -5.24 17.08 31.95
N GLN A 378 -4.23 16.21 31.92
CA GLN A 378 -2.99 16.48 31.20
C GLN A 378 -3.19 16.39 29.67
N PHE A 379 -4.03 15.47 29.21
CA PHE A 379 -4.16 15.14 27.78
C PHE A 379 -5.51 15.54 27.17
N GLN A 380 -6.22 16.51 27.76
CA GLN A 380 -7.54 16.96 27.27
C GLN A 380 -7.50 17.41 25.80
N ARG A 381 -6.39 17.98 25.33
CA ARG A 381 -6.19 18.45 23.95
C ARG A 381 -5.94 17.34 22.92
N LEU A 382 -5.70 16.09 23.35
CA LEU A 382 -5.35 15.01 22.44
C LEU A 382 -6.58 14.30 21.86
N VAL A 383 -6.55 14.07 20.54
CA VAL A 383 -7.48 13.20 19.80
C VAL A 383 -6.70 12.04 19.24
N VAL A 384 -6.82 10.87 19.86
CA VAL A 384 -6.20 9.64 19.36
C VAL A 384 -7.09 8.95 18.34
N ARG A 385 -6.50 8.50 17.23
CA ARG A 385 -7.20 7.82 16.15
C ARG A 385 -6.57 6.46 15.82
N LEU A 386 -7.41 5.50 15.47
CA LEU A 386 -6.99 4.22 14.92
C LEU A 386 -6.59 4.38 13.46
N GLY A 387 -5.45 3.78 13.09
CA GLY A 387 -4.94 3.77 11.73
C GLY A 387 -5.88 3.08 10.74
N SER A 388 -6.24 3.77 9.65
CA SER A 388 -7.13 3.23 8.62
C SER A 388 -6.49 2.05 7.88
N PHE A 389 -5.18 2.06 7.65
CA PHE A 389 -4.51 0.98 6.92
C PHE A 389 -4.55 -0.34 7.69
N HIS A 390 -4.23 -0.32 8.99
CA HIS A 390 -4.32 -1.53 9.81
C HIS A 390 -5.78 -1.97 10.05
N THR A 391 -6.73 -1.04 10.11
CA THR A 391 -8.17 -1.35 10.15
C THR A 391 -8.62 -2.09 8.89
N ILE A 392 -8.16 -1.67 7.70
CA ILE A 392 -8.39 -2.41 6.44
C ILE A 392 -7.81 -3.82 6.50
N CYS A 393 -6.58 -3.98 7.00
CA CYS A 393 -5.95 -5.30 7.13
C CYS A 393 -6.76 -6.22 8.05
N ALA A 394 -7.27 -5.71 9.18
CA ALA A 394 -8.12 -6.48 10.08
C ALA A 394 -9.45 -6.89 9.43
N PHE A 395 -10.07 -5.99 8.66
CA PHE A 395 -11.32 -6.27 7.97
C PHE A 395 -11.14 -7.25 6.79
N LEU A 396 -10.04 -7.14 6.05
CA LEU A 396 -9.63 -8.13 5.04
C LEU A 396 -9.49 -9.52 5.64
N ALA A 397 -8.85 -9.63 6.81
CA ALA A 397 -8.72 -10.90 7.52
C ALA A 397 -10.07 -11.47 7.96
N ALA A 398 -11.05 -10.62 8.33
CA ALA A 398 -12.41 -11.05 8.64
C ALA A 398 -13.14 -11.60 7.40
N ILE A 399 -13.02 -10.90 6.25
CA ILE A 399 -13.52 -11.40 4.95
C ILE A 399 -12.88 -12.76 4.63
N GLY A 400 -11.57 -12.87 4.78
CA GLY A 400 -10.85 -14.11 4.52
C GLY A 400 -11.25 -15.26 5.43
N LYS A 401 -11.45 -15.01 6.72
CA LYS A 401 -11.92 -16.02 7.68
C LYS A 401 -13.32 -16.54 7.32
N ARG A 402 -14.19 -15.68 6.78
CA ARG A 402 -15.55 -16.04 6.35
C ARG A 402 -15.58 -16.83 5.04
N PHE A 403 -14.85 -16.38 4.04
CA PHE A 403 -15.01 -16.86 2.66
C PHE A 403 -13.86 -17.72 2.14
N GLY A 404 -12.69 -17.69 2.80
CA GLY A 404 -11.48 -18.39 2.35
C GLY A 404 -11.73 -19.87 2.07
N ASP A 405 -12.27 -20.58 3.06
CA ASP A 405 -12.61 -22.00 2.97
C ASP A 405 -13.98 -22.27 2.32
N ALA A 406 -14.76 -21.23 2.01
CA ALA A 406 -16.02 -21.33 1.26
C ALA A 406 -15.81 -21.45 -0.26
N GLY A 407 -14.55 -21.48 -0.70
CA GLY A 407 -14.12 -21.55 -2.09
C GLY A 407 -13.43 -20.30 -2.61
N LEU A 408 -13.38 -19.19 -1.84
CA LEU A 408 -12.69 -17.97 -2.28
C LEU A 408 -11.21 -18.25 -2.55
N ALA A 409 -10.50 -18.92 -1.63
CA ALA A 409 -9.08 -19.21 -1.79
C ALA A 409 -8.80 -20.03 -3.07
N ASP A 410 -9.68 -20.98 -3.37
CA ASP A 410 -9.60 -21.81 -4.58
C ASP A 410 -9.85 -20.98 -5.83
N VAL A 411 -10.87 -20.10 -5.85
CA VAL A 411 -11.11 -19.17 -6.96
C VAL A 411 -9.85 -18.36 -7.25
N LEU A 412 -9.15 -17.85 -6.23
CA LEU A 412 -7.95 -17.03 -6.41
C LEU A 412 -6.80 -17.80 -7.07
N MET A 413 -6.65 -19.08 -6.72
CA MET A 413 -5.60 -19.95 -7.25
C MET A 413 -5.93 -20.43 -8.66
N GLU A 414 -7.14 -20.94 -8.88
CA GLU A 414 -7.58 -21.55 -10.13
C GLU A 414 -7.75 -20.53 -11.26
N SER A 415 -8.14 -19.28 -10.93
CA SER A 415 -8.13 -18.18 -11.89
C SER A 415 -6.72 -17.64 -12.21
N GLY A 416 -5.68 -18.10 -11.50
CA GLY A 416 -4.30 -17.69 -11.69
C GLY A 416 -3.99 -16.24 -11.27
N ILE A 417 -4.90 -15.57 -10.56
CA ILE A 417 -4.70 -14.18 -10.12
C ILE A 417 -3.84 -14.09 -8.86
N VAL A 418 -3.77 -15.17 -8.08
CA VAL A 418 -2.87 -15.31 -6.92
C VAL A 418 -2.18 -16.67 -6.95
N ALA A 419 -0.85 -16.68 -6.84
CA ALA A 419 -0.07 -17.92 -6.72
C ALA A 419 -0.33 -18.62 -5.38
N SER A 420 -0.27 -19.95 -5.35
CA SER A 420 -0.52 -20.79 -4.17
C SER A 420 0.28 -20.36 -2.93
N GLY A 421 1.58 -20.07 -3.07
CA GLY A 421 2.44 -19.60 -1.97
C GLY A 421 2.08 -18.21 -1.42
N SER A 422 1.15 -17.51 -2.06
CA SER A 422 0.72 -16.16 -1.69
C SER A 422 -0.75 -16.07 -1.26
N VAL A 423 -1.55 -17.13 -1.44
CA VAL A 423 -3.00 -17.11 -1.18
C VAL A 423 -3.30 -16.89 0.30
N ALA A 424 -2.58 -17.56 1.20
CA ALA A 424 -2.76 -17.39 2.64
C ALA A 424 -2.52 -15.95 3.07
N GLY A 425 -1.44 -15.32 2.60
CA GLY A 425 -1.16 -13.91 2.89
C GLY A 425 -2.18 -12.94 2.28
N VAL A 426 -2.87 -13.31 1.19
CA VAL A 426 -3.96 -12.51 0.61
C VAL A 426 -5.24 -12.64 1.42
N VAL A 427 -5.67 -13.87 1.71
CA VAL A 427 -6.88 -14.18 2.48
C VAL A 427 -6.77 -13.63 3.91
N GLU A 428 -5.60 -13.73 4.54
CA GLU A 428 -5.37 -13.18 5.87
C GLU A 428 -5.10 -11.65 5.89
N GLY A 429 -5.20 -10.96 4.75
CA GLY A 429 -5.00 -9.51 4.67
C GLY A 429 -3.55 -9.03 4.85
N ARG A 430 -2.57 -9.92 5.04
CA ARG A 430 -1.14 -9.57 5.23
C ARG A 430 -0.48 -8.98 3.99
N HIS A 431 -0.92 -9.38 2.80
CA HIS A 431 -0.45 -8.85 1.52
C HIS A 431 -1.38 -7.74 1.01
N TYR A 432 -1.49 -6.64 1.77
CA TYR A 432 -2.44 -5.54 1.56
C TYR A 432 -2.72 -5.19 0.08
N ASN A 433 -1.70 -4.80 -0.69
CA ASN A 433 -1.89 -4.36 -2.07
C ASN A 433 -2.47 -5.47 -2.97
N ARG A 434 -2.05 -6.71 -2.75
CA ARG A 434 -2.53 -7.88 -3.50
C ARG A 434 -3.94 -8.27 -3.06
N ALA A 435 -4.23 -8.22 -1.75
CA ALA A 435 -5.54 -8.50 -1.20
C ALA A 435 -6.60 -7.51 -1.69
N VAL A 436 -6.35 -6.20 -1.57
CA VAL A 436 -7.27 -5.16 -2.04
C VAL A 436 -7.53 -5.28 -3.55
N ARG A 437 -6.50 -5.54 -4.37
CA ARG A 437 -6.69 -5.76 -5.81
C ARG A 437 -7.59 -6.97 -6.08
N THR A 438 -7.32 -8.07 -5.40
CA THR A 438 -8.02 -9.34 -5.61
C THR A 438 -9.49 -9.23 -5.25
N HIS A 439 -9.82 -8.64 -4.09
CA HIS A 439 -11.21 -8.43 -3.70
C HIS A 439 -11.97 -7.53 -4.68
N LYS A 440 -11.34 -6.48 -5.25
CA LYS A 440 -11.96 -5.65 -6.30
C LYS A 440 -12.27 -6.42 -7.58
N ILE A 441 -11.37 -7.32 -7.98
CA ILE A 441 -11.57 -8.18 -9.17
C ILE A 441 -12.72 -9.16 -8.92
N VAL A 442 -12.71 -9.84 -7.78
CA VAL A 442 -13.78 -10.80 -7.42
C VAL A 442 -15.12 -10.08 -7.24
N PHE A 443 -15.13 -8.87 -6.67
CA PHE A 443 -16.32 -8.02 -6.55
C PHE A 443 -16.94 -7.71 -7.92
N GLU A 444 -16.12 -7.27 -8.87
CA GLU A 444 -16.58 -7.01 -10.25
C GLU A 444 -17.08 -8.30 -10.93
N ALA A 445 -16.35 -9.41 -10.78
CA ALA A 445 -16.73 -10.70 -11.38
C ALA A 445 -18.06 -11.23 -10.82
N LEU A 446 -18.28 -11.13 -9.50
CA LEU A 446 -19.53 -11.53 -8.86
C LEU A 446 -20.68 -10.62 -9.28
N HIS A 447 -20.48 -9.31 -9.40
CA HIS A 447 -21.51 -8.42 -9.94
C HIS A 447 -21.88 -8.75 -11.39
N ARG A 448 -20.92 -9.15 -12.24
CA ARG A 448 -21.19 -9.64 -13.60
C ARG A 448 -22.10 -10.88 -13.60
N LEU A 449 -21.84 -11.83 -12.71
CA LEU A 449 -22.66 -13.03 -12.55
C LEU A 449 -24.06 -12.70 -12.00
N GLN A 450 -24.12 -11.83 -10.99
CA GLN A 450 -25.36 -11.37 -10.39
C GLN A 450 -26.22 -10.60 -11.40
N TRP A 451 -25.60 -9.83 -12.31
CA TRP A 451 -26.28 -9.14 -13.39
C TRP A 451 -27.00 -10.12 -14.35
N MET A 452 -26.44 -11.30 -14.59
CA MET A 452 -27.11 -12.33 -15.39
C MET A 452 -28.43 -12.79 -14.74
N GLY A 453 -28.40 -13.07 -13.44
CA GLY A 453 -29.60 -13.42 -12.68
C GLY A 453 -30.62 -12.27 -12.60
N PHE A 454 -30.14 -11.03 -12.47
CA PHE A 454 -30.99 -9.84 -12.50
C PHE A 454 -31.76 -9.70 -13.81
N LYS A 455 -31.13 -9.97 -14.97
CA LYS A 455 -31.82 -9.95 -16.27
C LYS A 455 -33.01 -10.90 -16.31
N THR A 456 -32.81 -12.14 -15.85
CA THR A 456 -33.88 -13.14 -15.76
C THR A 456 -34.97 -12.71 -14.79
N TRP A 457 -34.59 -12.11 -13.66
CA TRP A 457 -35.54 -11.58 -12.67
C TRP A 457 -36.41 -10.47 -13.23
N LEU A 458 -35.83 -9.50 -13.96
CA LEU A 458 -36.56 -8.42 -14.63
C LEU A 458 -37.62 -8.96 -15.60
N GLN A 459 -37.23 -9.93 -16.43
CA GLN A 459 -38.14 -10.57 -17.40
C GLN A 459 -39.31 -11.26 -16.71
N ARG A 460 -39.05 -12.01 -15.62
CA ARG A 460 -40.09 -12.70 -14.84
C ARG A 460 -41.07 -11.75 -14.16
N HIS A 461 -40.59 -10.58 -13.72
CA HIS A 461 -41.41 -9.57 -13.06
C HIS A 461 -42.04 -8.55 -14.02
N GLY A 462 -41.90 -8.76 -15.34
CA GLY A 462 -42.51 -7.90 -16.36
C GLY A 462 -41.92 -6.49 -16.45
N HIS A 463 -40.73 -6.24 -15.88
CA HIS A 463 -40.07 -4.95 -15.98
C HIS A 463 -39.49 -4.74 -17.38
N GLN A 464 -39.95 -3.71 -18.08
CA GLN A 464 -39.39 -3.27 -19.36
C GLN A 464 -38.31 -2.22 -19.11
N VAL A 465 -37.04 -2.63 -19.17
CA VAL A 465 -35.88 -1.77 -18.83
C VAL A 465 -35.10 -1.31 -20.09
N ASN A 466 -35.70 -1.48 -21.28
CA ASN A 466 -35.02 -1.17 -22.53
C ASN A 466 -35.04 0.34 -22.84
N SER A 467 -34.17 1.10 -22.18
CA SER A 467 -33.97 2.53 -22.45
C SER A 467 -32.85 2.73 -23.45
N MET A 468 -33.20 3.01 -24.71
CA MET A 468 -32.24 3.33 -25.77
C MET A 468 -31.34 4.53 -25.41
N THR A 469 -31.85 5.46 -24.59
CA THR A 469 -31.08 6.60 -24.06
C THR A 469 -29.99 6.14 -23.09
N LEU A 470 -30.30 5.20 -22.19
CA LEU A 470 -29.32 4.64 -21.27
C LEU A 470 -28.24 3.83 -22.00
N VAL A 471 -28.65 3.05 -23.01
CA VAL A 471 -27.73 2.31 -23.89
C VAL A 471 -26.71 3.27 -24.51
N SER A 472 -27.21 4.33 -25.15
CA SER A 472 -26.38 5.33 -25.81
C SER A 472 -25.42 6.00 -24.83
N ALA A 473 -25.88 6.36 -23.63
CA ALA A 473 -25.03 6.99 -22.62
C ALA A 473 -23.88 6.08 -22.17
N LEU A 474 -24.16 4.78 -21.95
CA LEU A 474 -23.14 3.79 -21.60
C LEU A 474 -22.13 3.58 -22.75
N GLU A 475 -22.60 3.51 -23.99
CA GLU A 475 -21.74 3.38 -25.18
C GLU A 475 -20.82 4.59 -25.34
N ASP A 476 -21.34 5.80 -25.16
CA ASP A 476 -20.57 7.03 -25.31
C ASP A 476 -19.48 7.16 -24.25
N ILE A 477 -19.74 6.69 -23.03
CA ILE A 477 -18.72 6.60 -21.96
C ILE A 477 -17.67 5.54 -22.29
N ARG A 478 -18.06 4.39 -22.85
CA ARG A 478 -17.14 3.32 -23.22
C ARG A 478 -16.24 3.70 -24.39
N LYS A 479 -16.72 4.50 -25.34
CA LYS A 479 -15.89 5.04 -26.44
C LYS A 479 -14.84 6.02 -25.90
N GLU A 480 -15.25 6.90 -25.00
CA GLU A 480 -14.38 7.92 -24.42
C GLU A 480 -14.93 8.36 -23.06
N PHE A 481 -14.22 7.97 -22.00
CA PHE A 481 -14.56 8.32 -20.64
C PHE A 481 -14.33 9.81 -20.38
N SER A 482 -15.32 10.48 -19.79
CA SER A 482 -15.10 11.77 -19.12
C SER A 482 -15.96 11.86 -17.85
N PRO A 483 -15.50 12.58 -16.81
CA PRO A 483 -16.27 12.75 -15.57
C PRO A 483 -17.66 13.34 -15.83
N GLY A 484 -17.79 14.30 -16.75
CA GLY A 484 -19.07 14.91 -17.10
C GLY A 484 -20.07 13.96 -17.77
N LYS A 485 -19.61 13.05 -18.65
CA LYS A 485 -20.49 12.01 -19.22
C LYS A 485 -20.96 11.04 -18.13
N PHE A 486 -20.06 10.60 -17.26
CA PHE A 486 -20.39 9.68 -16.17
C PHE A 486 -21.35 10.29 -15.14
N ASN A 487 -21.13 11.54 -14.74
CA ASN A 487 -22.02 12.23 -13.80
C ASN A 487 -23.43 12.39 -14.39
N ARG A 488 -23.56 12.66 -15.71
CA ARG A 488 -24.86 12.68 -16.38
C ARG A 488 -25.54 11.32 -16.33
N LEU A 489 -24.82 10.23 -16.61
CA LEU A 489 -25.36 8.86 -16.55
C LEU A 489 -26.00 8.55 -15.19
N ILE A 490 -25.26 8.76 -14.09
CA ILE A 490 -25.76 8.41 -12.75
C ILE A 490 -26.91 9.33 -12.28
N SER A 491 -27.06 10.51 -12.89
CA SER A 491 -28.18 11.43 -12.63
C SER A 491 -29.42 11.14 -13.48
N MET A 492 -29.35 10.23 -14.47
CA MET A 492 -30.51 9.89 -15.31
C MET A 492 -31.59 9.19 -14.47
N PRO A 493 -32.88 9.58 -14.61
CA PRO A 493 -33.99 8.88 -13.94
C PRO A 493 -34.01 7.37 -14.22
N GLU A 494 -33.76 6.97 -15.47
CA GLU A 494 -33.73 5.57 -15.89
C GLU A 494 -32.61 4.79 -15.19
N PHE A 495 -31.45 5.42 -14.99
CA PHE A 495 -30.35 4.82 -14.25
C PHE A 495 -30.73 4.59 -12.78
N GLN A 496 -31.40 5.56 -12.16
CA GLN A 496 -31.87 5.45 -10.77
C GLN A 496 -32.94 4.36 -10.60
N VAL A 497 -33.85 4.23 -11.55
CA VAL A 497 -34.84 3.12 -11.55
C VAL A 497 -34.13 1.78 -11.60
N ILE A 498 -33.15 1.60 -12.50
CA ILE A 498 -32.40 0.35 -12.60
C ILE A 498 -31.60 0.05 -11.33
N PHE A 499 -30.97 1.07 -10.76
CA PHE A 499 -30.24 0.91 -9.50
C PHE A 499 -31.17 0.44 -8.37
N ASN A 500 -32.38 1.00 -8.28
CA ASN A 500 -33.37 0.57 -7.28
C ASN A 500 -33.90 -0.84 -7.53
N LEU A 501 -34.23 -1.19 -8.78
CA LEU A 501 -34.63 -2.56 -9.15
C LEU A 501 -33.52 -3.57 -8.87
N TYR A 502 -32.27 -3.21 -9.13
CA TYR A 502 -31.11 -4.06 -8.83
C TYR A 502 -30.99 -4.29 -7.32
N LYS A 503 -31.21 -3.26 -6.49
CA LYS A 503 -31.23 -3.39 -5.03
C LYS A 503 -32.36 -4.29 -4.54
N GLU A 504 -33.55 -4.21 -5.15
CA GLU A 504 -34.67 -5.10 -4.86
C GLU A 504 -34.31 -6.55 -5.19
N TYR A 505 -33.76 -6.80 -6.38
CA TYR A 505 -33.26 -8.14 -6.76
C TYR A 505 -32.18 -8.66 -5.81
N CYS A 506 -31.28 -7.82 -5.30
CA CYS A 506 -30.27 -8.26 -4.35
C CYS A 506 -30.88 -8.75 -3.02
N LYS A 507 -32.05 -8.23 -2.63
CA LYS A 507 -32.80 -8.64 -1.44
C LYS A 507 -33.72 -9.83 -1.67
N ASP A 508 -34.08 -10.10 -2.92
CA ASP A 508 -34.90 -11.25 -3.32
C ASP A 508 -34.25 -12.56 -2.86
N ASP A 509 -35.00 -13.39 -2.14
CA ASP A 509 -34.49 -14.66 -1.64
C ASP A 509 -34.44 -15.69 -2.78
N ASN A 510 -33.22 -16.06 -3.18
CA ASN A 510 -32.97 -17.10 -4.18
C ASN A 510 -32.20 -18.29 -3.55
N GLY A 511 -32.29 -18.42 -2.23
CA GLY A 511 -31.64 -19.48 -1.47
C GLY A 511 -30.39 -19.02 -0.69
N PRO A 512 -29.98 -19.82 0.31
CA PRO A 512 -28.92 -19.48 1.25
C PRO A 512 -27.55 -19.20 0.62
N LEU A 513 -27.23 -19.81 -0.53
CA LEU A 513 -25.95 -19.56 -1.21
C LEU A 513 -25.85 -18.13 -1.74
N LYS A 514 -26.94 -17.60 -2.32
CA LYS A 514 -27.04 -16.20 -2.76
C LYS A 514 -26.91 -15.27 -1.56
N VAL A 515 -27.64 -15.53 -0.48
CA VAL A 515 -27.59 -14.71 0.75
C VAL A 515 -26.15 -14.65 1.30
N PHE A 516 -25.46 -15.79 1.37
CA PHE A 516 -24.10 -15.87 1.86
C PHE A 516 -23.11 -15.07 1.00
N TRP A 517 -23.14 -15.22 -0.33
CA TRP A 517 -22.23 -14.49 -1.24
C TRP A 517 -22.65 -13.02 -1.50
N ASN A 518 -23.92 -12.66 -1.31
CA ASN A 518 -24.33 -11.26 -1.22
C ASN A 518 -23.65 -10.58 -0.03
N SER A 519 -23.50 -11.29 1.08
CA SER A 519 -22.75 -10.77 2.23
C SER A 519 -21.25 -10.60 1.92
N TYR A 520 -20.67 -11.31 0.93
CA TYR A 520 -19.32 -11.03 0.43
C TYR A 520 -19.28 -9.69 -0.29
N LEU A 521 -20.22 -9.46 -1.21
CA LEU A 521 -20.34 -8.20 -1.94
C LEU A 521 -20.52 -7.03 -0.97
N GLU A 522 -21.38 -7.19 0.04
CA GLU A 522 -21.57 -6.20 1.09
C GLU A 522 -20.27 -5.88 1.84
N MET A 523 -19.56 -6.89 2.35
CA MET A 523 -18.30 -6.66 3.06
C MET A 523 -17.24 -6.02 2.17
N VAL A 524 -17.12 -6.43 0.90
CA VAL A 524 -16.14 -5.82 -0.02
C VAL A 524 -16.54 -4.40 -0.43
N GLU A 525 -17.84 -4.11 -0.54
CA GLU A 525 -18.35 -2.76 -0.76
C GLU A 525 -17.98 -1.83 0.41
N VAL A 526 -18.17 -2.28 1.66
CA VAL A 526 -17.74 -1.54 2.87
C VAL A 526 -16.23 -1.28 2.85
N LEU A 527 -15.43 -2.28 2.48
CA LEU A 527 -13.99 -2.13 2.31
C LEU A 527 -13.64 -1.07 1.26
N MET A 528 -14.32 -1.09 0.12
CA MET A 528 -14.10 -0.14 -0.99
C MET A 528 -14.56 1.27 -0.61
N ASN A 529 -15.66 1.42 0.10
CA ASN A 529 -16.15 2.70 0.61
C ASN A 529 -15.20 3.29 1.67
N PHE A 530 -14.62 2.47 2.54
CA PHE A 530 -13.62 2.94 3.51
C PHE A 530 -12.32 3.39 2.84
N LEU A 531 -11.89 2.67 1.80
CA LEU A 531 -10.78 3.10 0.93
C LEU A 531 -11.11 4.42 0.23
N ARG A 532 -12.33 4.57 -0.31
CA ARG A 532 -12.82 5.79 -0.95
C ARG A 532 -12.82 6.96 0.01
N ALA A 533 -13.37 6.77 1.21
CA ALA A 533 -13.45 7.79 2.25
C ALA A 533 -12.07 8.39 2.55
N THR A 534 -11.04 7.56 2.71
CA THR A 534 -9.67 8.05 2.92
C THR A 534 -9.08 8.72 1.68
N ARG A 535 -9.37 8.21 0.47
CA ARG A 535 -8.80 8.73 -0.80
C ARG A 535 -9.40 10.04 -1.26
N GLU A 536 -10.66 10.30 -0.90
CA GLU A 536 -11.42 11.52 -1.19
C GLU A 536 -11.43 12.49 -0.01
N GLY A 537 -10.97 12.08 1.18
CA GLY A 537 -11.03 12.90 2.38
C GLY A 537 -12.45 13.05 2.94
N ASN A 538 -13.33 12.08 2.73
CA ASN A 538 -14.71 12.11 3.19
C ASN A 538 -14.84 11.53 4.60
N TRP A 539 -14.98 12.40 5.61
CA TRP A 539 -15.02 12.01 7.03
C TRP A 539 -16.31 11.29 7.44
N SER A 540 -17.47 11.77 6.98
CA SER A 540 -18.75 11.13 7.28
C SER A 540 -18.81 9.69 6.76
N LEU A 541 -18.35 9.47 5.52
CA LEU A 541 -18.25 8.12 4.94
C LEU A 541 -17.24 7.25 5.69
N HIS A 542 -16.15 7.83 6.21
CA HIS A 542 -15.15 7.10 7.02
C HIS A 542 -15.79 6.54 8.30
N LEU A 543 -16.55 7.35 9.04
CA LEU A 543 -17.24 6.91 10.25
C LEU A 543 -18.35 5.89 9.94
N GLU A 544 -19.14 6.13 8.90
CA GLU A 544 -20.21 5.22 8.48
C GLU A 544 -19.66 3.83 8.13
N CYS A 545 -18.56 3.75 7.38
CA CYS A 545 -17.93 2.47 7.07
C CYS A 545 -17.45 1.73 8.32
N ILE A 546 -16.95 2.43 9.34
CA ILE A 546 -16.53 1.77 10.59
C ILE A 546 -17.75 1.18 11.30
N LYS A 547 -18.88 1.89 11.35
CA LYS A 547 -20.14 1.34 11.88
C LYS A 547 -20.54 0.07 11.14
N GLU A 548 -20.44 0.06 9.81
CA GLU A 548 -20.75 -1.13 8.99
C GLU A 548 -19.73 -2.28 9.18
N MET A 549 -18.46 -1.99 9.48
CA MET A 549 -17.41 -3.00 9.72
C MET A 549 -17.50 -3.69 11.08
N VAL A 550 -17.85 -2.96 12.14
CA VAL A 550 -17.72 -3.42 13.53
C VAL A 550 -18.53 -4.70 13.81
N PRO A 551 -19.81 -4.85 13.40
CA PRO A 551 -20.56 -6.10 13.58
C PRO A 551 -19.83 -7.32 13.04
N TRP A 552 -19.20 -7.21 11.88
CA TRP A 552 -18.42 -8.30 11.29
C TRP A 552 -17.17 -8.65 12.10
N LEU A 553 -16.53 -7.66 12.71
CA LEU A 553 -15.35 -7.87 13.56
C LEU A 553 -15.71 -8.58 14.87
N PHE A 554 -16.90 -8.33 15.42
CA PHE A 554 -17.47 -9.13 16.51
C PHE A 554 -17.77 -10.56 16.05
N ALA A 555 -18.51 -10.71 14.95
CA ALA A 555 -18.90 -12.01 14.39
C ALA A 555 -17.71 -12.97 14.18
N TYR A 556 -16.59 -12.41 13.72
CA TYR A 556 -15.38 -13.18 13.38
C TYR A 556 -14.27 -13.10 14.44
N ASP A 557 -14.58 -12.69 15.67
CA ASP A 557 -13.66 -12.68 16.82
C ASP A 557 -12.37 -11.88 16.60
N HIS A 558 -12.43 -10.78 15.86
CA HIS A 558 -11.33 -9.80 15.78
C HIS A 558 -11.32 -8.93 17.04
N SER A 559 -11.20 -9.57 18.21
CA SER A 559 -11.52 -9.02 19.54
C SER A 559 -10.84 -7.70 19.85
N ASN A 560 -9.62 -7.49 19.36
CA ASN A 560 -8.88 -6.24 19.53
C ASN A 560 -9.60 -5.06 18.83
N TYR A 561 -9.91 -5.20 17.54
CA TYR A 561 -10.61 -4.15 16.81
C TYR A 561 -12.08 -4.05 17.22
N ALA A 562 -12.74 -5.18 17.49
CA ALA A 562 -14.11 -5.23 18.02
C ALA A 562 -14.24 -4.44 19.33
N ARG A 563 -13.21 -4.46 20.19
CA ARG A 563 -13.19 -3.71 21.45
C ARG A 563 -12.96 -2.21 21.26
N TYR A 564 -11.99 -1.83 20.42
CA TYR A 564 -11.52 -0.44 20.36
C TYR A 564 -12.17 0.42 19.28
N LEU A 565 -12.76 -0.16 18.22
CA LEU A 565 -13.48 0.64 17.23
C LEU A 565 -14.79 1.26 17.75
N PRO A 566 -15.61 0.60 18.61
CA PRO A 566 -16.76 1.26 19.24
C PRO A 566 -16.34 2.45 20.12
N VAL A 567 -15.25 2.30 20.88
CA VAL A 567 -14.67 3.38 21.69
C VAL A 567 -14.17 4.53 20.81
N TYR A 568 -13.48 4.21 19.71
CA TYR A 568 -13.06 5.18 18.72
C TYR A 568 -14.27 5.93 18.13
N LEU A 569 -15.34 5.24 17.75
CA LEU A 569 -16.57 5.87 17.23
C LEU A 569 -17.18 6.83 18.26
N ALA A 570 -17.31 6.40 19.52
CA ALA A 570 -17.83 7.25 20.59
C ALA A 570 -17.02 8.55 20.72
N HIS A 571 -15.69 8.45 20.74
CA HIS A 571 -14.83 9.63 20.79
C HIS A 571 -14.97 10.50 19.53
N MET A 572 -15.03 9.92 18.34
CA MET A 572 -15.12 10.70 17.08
C MET A 572 -16.46 11.42 16.93
N ILE A 573 -17.57 10.81 17.37
CA ILE A 573 -18.93 11.38 17.29
C ILE A 573 -19.07 12.60 18.21
N THR A 574 -18.40 12.61 19.36
CA THR A 574 -18.43 13.72 20.33
C THR A 574 -17.47 14.86 19.98
N LEU A 575 -16.66 14.76 18.91
CA LEU A 575 -15.70 15.80 18.54
C LEU A 575 -16.32 17.17 18.20
N PRO A 576 -17.49 17.28 17.53
CA PRO A 576 -18.07 18.59 17.21
C PRO A 576 -18.27 19.47 18.45
N GLU A 577 -18.63 18.86 19.58
CA GLU A 577 -18.84 19.55 20.85
C GLU A 577 -17.56 19.61 21.69
N SER A 578 -16.82 18.50 21.79
CA SER A 578 -15.67 18.42 22.68
C SER A 578 -14.41 19.08 22.13
N ARG A 579 -14.19 19.03 20.81
CA ARG A 579 -12.96 19.43 20.10
C ARG A 579 -13.26 19.90 18.66
N PRO A 580 -13.90 21.07 18.51
CA PRO A 580 -14.39 21.55 17.22
C PRO A 580 -13.26 21.81 16.20
N GLU A 581 -12.06 22.22 16.62
CA GLU A 581 -10.93 22.44 15.71
C GLU A 581 -10.46 21.13 15.08
N ALA A 582 -10.32 20.08 15.90
CA ALA A 582 -10.02 18.74 15.39
C ALA A 582 -11.13 18.22 14.46
N HIS A 583 -12.40 18.45 14.79
CA HIS A 583 -13.53 18.04 13.94
C HIS A 583 -13.48 18.69 12.56
N VAL A 584 -13.27 20.01 12.50
CA VAL A 584 -13.15 20.77 11.23
C VAL A 584 -12.00 20.25 10.37
N LEU A 585 -10.85 19.92 10.99
CA LEU A 585 -9.72 19.34 10.28
C LEU A 585 -10.09 18.01 9.62
N LEU A 586 -10.79 17.13 10.35
CA LEU A 586 -11.22 15.84 9.84
C LEU A 586 -12.24 15.99 8.71
N GLU A 587 -13.23 16.88 8.86
CA GLU A 587 -14.23 17.20 7.82
C GLU A 587 -13.61 17.78 6.55
N ASN A 588 -12.52 18.54 6.65
CA ASN A 588 -11.75 19.04 5.51
C ASN A 588 -10.93 17.94 4.78
N GLY A 589 -11.00 16.69 5.23
CA GLY A 589 -10.28 15.57 4.64
C GLY A 589 -8.80 15.52 5.02
N ASP A 590 -8.37 16.26 6.05
CA ASP A 590 -6.98 16.29 6.53
C ASP A 590 -6.62 15.08 7.41
N PHE A 591 -7.44 14.03 7.37
CA PHE A 591 -7.11 12.70 7.88
C PHE A 591 -6.44 11.79 6.84
N GLY A 592 -6.39 12.20 5.57
CA GLY A 592 -5.73 11.50 4.48
C GLY A 592 -4.52 12.28 3.94
N VAL A 593 -3.44 11.59 3.61
CA VAL A 593 -2.17 12.21 3.18
C VAL A 593 -2.10 12.30 1.67
N GLN A 594 -2.06 13.53 1.13
CA GLN A 594 -1.89 13.78 -0.30
C GLN A 594 -0.40 13.97 -0.63
N ARG A 595 0.19 13.06 -1.41
CA ARG A 595 1.63 13.14 -1.77
C ARG A 595 1.89 13.48 -3.23
N THR A 596 0.84 13.59 -4.04
CA THR A 596 0.98 13.88 -5.48
C THR A 596 0.15 15.11 -5.82
N THR A 597 0.55 15.84 -6.85
CA THR A 597 -0.21 17.00 -7.36
C THR A 597 -0.96 16.67 -8.66
N SER A 598 -0.94 15.40 -9.09
CA SER A 598 -1.47 14.96 -10.39
C SER A 598 -2.79 14.20 -10.32
N HIS A 599 -3.24 13.77 -9.13
CA HIS A 599 -4.41 12.90 -9.00
C HIS A 599 -5.25 13.23 -7.76
N GLY A 600 -6.57 13.42 -7.94
CA GLY A 600 -7.48 13.71 -6.84
C GLY A 600 -7.81 12.53 -5.91
N PHE A 601 -7.96 11.33 -6.48
CA PHE A 601 -8.27 10.10 -5.74
C PHE A 601 -7.01 9.37 -5.22
N SER A 602 -6.11 10.10 -4.55
CA SER A 602 -4.77 9.59 -4.21
C SER A 602 -4.33 9.79 -2.77
N GLN A 603 -5.18 10.34 -1.90
CA GLN A 603 -4.87 10.41 -0.47
C GLN A 603 -4.66 9.01 0.11
N MET A 604 -3.71 8.90 1.04
CA MET A 604 -3.33 7.65 1.69
C MET A 604 -3.60 7.71 3.20
N PRO A 605 -3.87 6.57 3.87
CA PRO A 605 -3.88 6.51 5.32
C PRO A 605 -2.59 7.06 5.94
N VAL A 606 -2.73 7.72 7.09
CA VAL A 606 -1.62 8.30 7.85
C VAL A 606 -0.65 7.22 8.34
N ASP A 607 -1.17 6.13 8.89
CA ASP A 607 -0.39 4.98 9.36
C ASP A 607 0.29 4.22 8.21
N GLN A 608 -0.29 4.23 7.00
CA GLN A 608 0.41 3.73 5.81
C GLN A 608 1.55 4.66 5.36
N THR A 609 1.41 5.96 5.60
CA THR A 609 2.39 6.95 5.18
C THR A 609 3.69 6.81 5.96
N ILE A 610 3.63 6.62 7.29
CA ILE A 610 4.83 6.36 8.11
C ILE A 610 5.53 5.07 7.68
N GLU A 611 4.75 4.02 7.38
CA GLU A 611 5.30 2.74 6.92
C GLU A 611 6.05 2.89 5.57
N GLN A 612 5.50 3.67 4.63
CA GLN A 612 6.08 3.85 3.30
C GLN A 612 7.20 4.90 3.22
N THR A 613 7.35 5.74 4.24
CA THR A 613 8.32 6.85 4.27
C THR A 613 9.43 6.57 5.27
N LEU A 614 9.19 6.85 6.55
CA LEU A 614 10.18 6.71 7.62
C LEU A 614 10.56 5.24 7.81
N ASN A 615 9.60 4.36 8.12
CA ASN A 615 9.92 2.96 8.44
C ASN A 615 10.60 2.26 7.25
N ARG A 616 10.06 2.36 6.04
CA ARG A 616 10.69 1.80 4.84
C ARG A 616 12.11 2.31 4.59
N SER A 617 12.37 3.60 4.82
CA SER A 617 13.72 4.16 4.65
C SER A 617 14.68 3.70 5.76
N THR A 618 14.18 3.42 6.96
CA THR A 618 14.96 2.90 8.10
C THR A 618 15.24 1.39 8.03
N LYS A 619 14.35 0.62 7.39
CA LYS A 619 14.44 -0.83 7.22
C LYS A 619 15.52 -1.19 6.19
N THR A 620 16.78 -1.17 6.59
CA THR A 620 17.95 -1.63 5.83
C THR A 620 18.33 -3.06 6.20
N LYS A 621 18.98 -3.81 5.29
CA LYS A 621 19.51 -5.15 5.60
C LYS A 621 20.52 -5.04 6.75
N GLY A 622 20.21 -5.64 7.90
CA GLY A 622 21.06 -5.61 9.11
C GLY A 622 20.58 -4.70 10.24
N GLY A 623 19.49 -3.95 10.07
CA GLY A 623 18.93 -3.06 11.10
C GLY A 623 19.83 -1.87 11.49
N ILE A 624 19.49 -1.16 12.58
CA ILE A 624 20.27 -0.01 13.08
C ILE A 624 21.64 -0.49 13.58
N VAL A 625 21.68 -1.65 14.22
CA VAL A 625 22.93 -2.27 14.72
C VAL A 625 23.87 -2.70 13.60
N GLY A 626 23.37 -3.00 12.39
CA GLY A 626 24.19 -3.27 11.19
C GLY A 626 24.58 -2.03 10.38
N PHE A 627 23.81 -0.93 10.49
CA PHE A 627 24.12 0.36 9.87
C PHE A 627 25.21 1.13 10.65
N CYS A 628 25.06 1.29 11.97
CA CYS A 628 26.08 1.87 12.85
C CYS A 628 25.73 1.69 14.34
N LEU A 629 26.67 1.21 15.16
CA LEU A 629 26.54 1.21 16.64
C LEU A 629 26.65 2.60 17.29
N ARG A 630 27.01 3.64 16.52
CA ARG A 630 27.18 5.00 17.05
C ARG A 630 25.83 5.74 17.05
N LYS A 631 25.26 5.99 18.23
CA LYS A 631 23.98 6.71 18.40
C LYS A 631 23.91 8.02 17.60
N GLY A 632 24.97 8.83 17.62
CA GLY A 632 25.03 10.08 16.85
C GLY A 632 24.91 9.88 15.32
N ALA A 633 25.39 8.76 14.77
CA ALA A 633 25.25 8.48 13.33
C ALA A 633 23.81 8.10 12.97
N VAL A 634 23.15 7.32 13.83
CA VAL A 634 21.74 6.93 13.70
C VAL A 634 20.83 8.14 13.81
N GLN A 635 21.03 8.98 14.83
CA GLN A 635 20.28 10.22 15.00
C GLN A 635 20.49 11.20 13.84
N ARG A 636 21.72 11.40 13.36
CA ARG A 636 22.00 12.21 12.16
C ARG A 636 21.24 11.66 10.97
N TRP A 637 21.26 10.34 10.80
CA TRP A 637 20.58 9.68 9.71
C TRP A 637 19.05 9.89 9.81
N MET A 638 18.45 9.85 11.00
CA MET A 638 17.02 10.13 11.19
C MET A 638 16.66 11.61 10.97
N ILE A 639 17.39 12.53 11.59
CA ILE A 639 17.13 13.99 11.53
C ILE A 639 17.23 14.53 10.10
N THR A 640 18.06 13.92 9.25
CA THR A 640 18.24 14.35 7.85
C THR A 640 17.34 13.64 6.84
N ALA A 641 16.43 12.76 7.29
CA ALA A 641 15.62 11.93 6.40
C ALA A 641 14.78 12.75 5.39
N HIS A 642 14.15 13.86 5.81
CA HIS A 642 13.41 14.75 4.90
C HIS A 642 14.31 15.40 3.86
N ALA A 643 15.45 15.94 4.30
CA ALA A 643 16.39 16.59 3.40
C ALA A 643 16.91 15.60 2.36
N ARG A 644 17.24 14.37 2.77
CA ARG A 644 17.62 13.29 1.85
C ARG A 644 16.49 12.93 0.89
N ALA A 645 15.26 12.79 1.37
CA ALA A 645 14.11 12.51 0.51
C ALA A 645 13.90 13.62 -0.54
N ALA A 646 13.98 14.89 -0.14
CA ALA A 646 13.91 16.03 -1.05
C ALA A 646 15.02 15.99 -2.11
N PHE A 647 16.25 15.62 -1.73
CA PHE A 647 17.37 15.48 -2.68
C PHE A 647 17.14 14.33 -3.66
N VAL A 648 16.60 13.20 -3.21
CA VAL A 648 16.23 12.08 -4.10
C VAL A 648 15.16 12.51 -5.11
N ASP A 649 14.16 13.28 -4.69
CA ASP A 649 13.12 13.78 -5.59
C ASP A 649 13.67 14.80 -6.59
N LYS A 650 14.59 15.68 -6.17
CA LYS A 650 15.32 16.57 -7.08
C LYS A 650 16.15 15.79 -8.10
N TYR A 651 16.87 14.76 -7.68
CA TYR A 651 17.61 13.88 -8.60
C TYR A 651 16.68 13.24 -9.65
N ARG A 652 15.52 12.75 -9.21
CA ARG A 652 14.53 12.15 -10.12
C ARG A 652 14.09 13.16 -11.17
N LYS A 653 13.73 14.39 -10.76
CA LYS A 653 13.38 15.48 -11.69
C LYS A 653 14.51 15.77 -12.68
N MET A 654 15.76 15.85 -12.21
CA MET A 654 16.94 16.02 -13.07
C MET A 654 17.08 14.90 -14.09
N SER A 655 16.80 13.65 -13.70
CA SER A 655 16.99 12.47 -14.56
C SER A 655 15.88 12.27 -15.59
N THR A 656 14.63 12.62 -15.28
CA THR A 656 13.47 12.33 -16.15
C THR A 656 12.98 13.54 -16.97
N GLY A 657 13.39 14.77 -16.64
CA GLY A 657 12.83 15.98 -17.26
C GLY A 657 11.42 16.30 -16.71
N GLU A 658 11.05 17.59 -16.68
CA GLU A 658 9.80 18.04 -16.06
C GLU A 658 8.56 17.48 -16.76
N GLU A 659 8.56 17.43 -18.10
CA GLU A 659 7.42 16.95 -18.91
C GLU A 659 7.07 15.47 -18.68
N GLU A 660 8.05 14.63 -18.38
CA GLU A 660 7.84 13.19 -18.18
C GLU A 660 7.33 12.87 -16.76
N SER A 661 7.63 13.75 -15.78
CA SER A 661 7.17 13.62 -14.40
C SER A 661 5.72 14.06 -14.21
N GLN A 662 5.28 15.10 -14.94
CA GLN A 662 3.92 15.63 -14.88
C GLN A 662 2.91 14.79 -15.68
N ARG A 663 3.36 13.99 -16.65
CA ARG A 663 2.51 13.17 -17.54
C ARG A 663 2.35 11.70 -17.15
N ARG A 664 2.89 11.23 -16.02
CA ARG A 664 2.65 9.84 -15.60
C ARG A 664 1.22 9.66 -15.13
N LEU A 665 0.36 9.30 -16.08
CA LEU A 665 -0.95 8.70 -15.85
C LEU A 665 -0.84 7.63 -14.76
N HIS A 666 -1.82 7.59 -13.86
CA HIS A 666 -1.88 6.58 -12.81
C HIS A 666 -1.66 5.17 -13.40
N LYS A 667 -0.82 4.34 -12.77
CA LYS A 667 -0.42 3.03 -13.34
C LYS A 667 -1.59 2.12 -13.75
N GLU A 668 -2.76 2.31 -13.13
CA GLU A 668 -3.98 1.54 -13.41
C GLU A 668 -4.85 2.09 -14.54
N THR A 669 -4.57 3.31 -15.03
CA THR A 669 -5.16 3.85 -16.26
C THR A 669 -4.29 3.52 -17.48
N GLY A 670 -3.14 2.88 -17.29
CA GLY A 670 -2.31 2.37 -18.36
C GLY A 670 -2.98 1.22 -19.11
N SER A 671 -2.95 1.27 -20.43
CA SER A 671 -3.69 0.35 -21.32
C SER A 671 -3.32 -1.14 -21.13
N ALA A 672 -2.07 -1.45 -20.76
CA ALA A 672 -1.63 -2.80 -20.42
C ALA A 672 -2.22 -3.30 -19.10
N ARG A 673 -2.31 -2.41 -18.09
CA ARG A 673 -2.89 -2.76 -16.79
C ARG A 673 -4.40 -2.97 -16.88
N MET A 674 -5.09 -2.12 -17.65
CA MET A 674 -6.53 -2.27 -17.91
C MET A 674 -6.87 -3.58 -18.60
N LYS A 675 -6.06 -3.97 -19.61
CA LYS A 675 -6.19 -5.27 -20.28
C LYS A 675 -6.02 -6.44 -19.30
N ARG A 676 -4.97 -6.42 -18.48
CA ARG A 676 -4.73 -7.47 -17.48
C ARG A 676 -5.86 -7.55 -16.44
N ASP A 677 -6.34 -6.42 -15.93
CA ASP A 677 -7.41 -6.42 -14.93
C ASP A 677 -8.74 -6.93 -15.53
N GLU A 678 -9.06 -6.63 -16.80
CA GLU A 678 -10.20 -7.23 -17.51
C GLU A 678 -10.03 -8.74 -17.73
N GLU A 679 -8.85 -9.20 -18.14
CA GLU A 679 -8.56 -10.63 -18.30
C GLU A 679 -8.71 -11.38 -16.99
N ASP A 680 -8.21 -10.82 -15.89
CA ASP A 680 -8.32 -11.43 -14.56
C ASP A 680 -9.78 -11.49 -14.06
N VAL A 681 -10.59 -10.45 -14.33
CA VAL A 681 -12.04 -10.49 -14.04
C VAL A 681 -12.71 -11.62 -14.83
N LYS A 682 -12.42 -11.75 -16.13
CA LYS A 682 -12.97 -12.82 -16.97
C LYS A 682 -12.59 -14.21 -16.46
N LYS A 683 -11.34 -14.43 -16.08
CA LYS A 683 -10.89 -15.71 -15.51
C LYS A 683 -11.63 -16.07 -14.22
N VAL A 684 -11.84 -15.09 -13.33
CA VAL A 684 -12.62 -15.32 -12.11
C VAL A 684 -14.08 -15.64 -12.43
N THR A 685 -14.70 -14.87 -13.34
CA THR A 685 -16.08 -15.15 -13.79
C THR A 685 -16.19 -16.55 -14.39
N GLU A 686 -15.26 -16.96 -15.26
CA GLU A 686 -15.21 -18.29 -15.87
C GLU A 686 -15.08 -19.40 -14.83
N VAL A 687 -14.14 -19.28 -13.88
CA VAL A 687 -13.94 -20.26 -12.81
C VAL A 687 -15.21 -20.44 -11.98
N ILE A 688 -15.87 -19.35 -11.57
CA ILE A 688 -17.10 -19.42 -10.76
C ILE A 688 -18.26 -19.99 -11.58
N SER A 689 -18.40 -19.62 -12.86
CA SER A 689 -19.42 -20.15 -13.76
C SER A 689 -19.26 -21.66 -14.01
N ASN A 690 -18.03 -22.16 -14.13
CA ASN A 690 -17.74 -23.58 -14.32
C ASN A 690 -17.96 -24.41 -13.04
N TRP A 691 -18.06 -23.75 -11.89
CA TRP A 691 -18.30 -24.38 -10.60
C TRP A 691 -19.78 -24.26 -10.20
N ARG A 692 -20.07 -23.82 -8.97
CA ARG A 692 -21.42 -23.40 -8.58
C ARG A 692 -21.49 -21.88 -8.60
N ASN A 693 -22.23 -21.33 -9.56
CA ASN A 693 -22.60 -19.92 -9.55
C ASN A 693 -23.47 -19.62 -8.31
N PRO A 694 -23.02 -18.74 -7.38
CA PRO A 694 -23.73 -18.52 -6.14
C PRO A 694 -25.07 -17.78 -6.29
N PHE A 695 -25.33 -17.18 -7.46
CA PHE A 695 -26.55 -16.42 -7.73
C PHE A 695 -27.65 -17.23 -8.41
N GLU A 696 -27.40 -18.50 -8.73
CA GLU A 696 -28.42 -19.44 -9.18
C GLU A 696 -29.21 -20.01 -8.00
N PRO A 697 -30.50 -20.39 -8.19
CA PRO A 697 -31.31 -20.97 -7.13
C PRO A 697 -30.61 -22.18 -6.48
N SER A 698 -30.54 -22.21 -5.16
CA SER A 698 -29.92 -23.31 -4.40
C SER A 698 -30.60 -23.47 -3.05
N GLU A 699 -31.13 -24.64 -2.72
CA GLU A 699 -31.73 -24.92 -1.40
C GLU A 699 -30.66 -25.14 -0.29
N GLU A 700 -29.45 -25.49 -0.72
CA GLU A 700 -28.33 -25.84 0.14
C GLU A 700 -27.26 -24.73 0.18
N LEU A 701 -26.60 -24.59 1.34
CA LEU A 701 -25.42 -23.77 1.48
C LEU A 701 -24.17 -24.64 1.32
N LEU A 702 -23.54 -24.51 0.16
CA LEU A 702 -22.40 -25.33 -0.24
C LEU A 702 -21.16 -24.50 -0.58
N CYS A 703 -19.99 -25.12 -0.46
CA CYS A 703 -18.71 -24.54 -0.87
C CYS A 703 -18.65 -24.52 -2.40
N ILE A 704 -18.38 -23.36 -3.01
CA ILE A 704 -18.51 -23.22 -4.46
C ILE A 704 -17.47 -24.05 -5.23
N SER A 705 -16.28 -24.29 -4.67
CA SER A 705 -15.20 -25.03 -5.31
C SER A 705 -15.33 -26.54 -5.15
N SER A 706 -15.73 -26.99 -3.96
CA SER A 706 -15.80 -28.41 -3.62
C SER A 706 -17.19 -29.01 -3.86
N GLY A 707 -18.26 -28.23 -3.68
CA GLY A 707 -19.63 -28.74 -3.68
C GLY A 707 -20.11 -29.21 -2.30
N TYR A 708 -19.24 -29.19 -1.29
CA TYR A 708 -19.56 -29.71 0.04
C TYR A 708 -20.65 -28.88 0.75
N VAL A 709 -21.67 -29.55 1.29
CA VAL A 709 -22.84 -28.93 1.94
C VAL A 709 -22.61 -28.78 3.44
N THR A 710 -22.89 -27.59 3.98
CA THR A 710 -22.74 -27.30 5.42
C THR A 710 -23.84 -27.96 6.26
N SER A 711 -23.54 -28.28 7.52
CA SER A 711 -24.58 -28.70 8.48
C SER A 711 -25.51 -27.54 8.82
N ASP A 712 -26.74 -27.82 9.26
CA ASP A 712 -27.74 -26.78 9.59
C ASP A 712 -27.23 -25.78 10.64
N SER A 713 -26.46 -26.25 11.62
CA SER A 713 -25.84 -25.39 12.64
C SER A 713 -24.83 -24.41 12.03
N ILE A 714 -23.96 -24.89 11.13
CA ILE A 714 -22.97 -24.02 10.45
C ILE A 714 -23.68 -23.08 9.47
N LYS A 715 -24.71 -23.58 8.77
CA LYS A 715 -25.55 -22.78 7.87
C LYS A 715 -26.17 -21.60 8.62
N GLN A 716 -26.77 -21.84 9.79
CA GLN A 716 -27.35 -20.79 10.61
C GLN A 716 -26.30 -19.77 11.08
N ASP A 717 -25.15 -20.24 11.58
CA ASP A 717 -24.04 -19.37 11.99
C ASP A 717 -23.51 -18.48 10.86
N LEU A 718 -23.38 -19.02 9.64
CA LEU A 718 -22.90 -18.27 8.49
C LEU A 718 -23.91 -17.22 8.03
N LEU A 719 -25.21 -17.54 7.98
CA LEU A 719 -26.26 -16.64 7.51
C LEU A 719 -26.56 -15.51 8.52
N GLU A 720 -26.62 -15.82 9.81
CA GLU A 720 -26.95 -14.86 10.88
C GLU A 720 -25.72 -14.12 11.44
N ALA A 721 -24.52 -14.33 10.87
CA ALA A 721 -23.27 -13.84 11.45
C ALA A 721 -23.27 -12.32 11.72
N LYS A 722 -23.80 -11.51 10.79
CA LYS A 722 -23.86 -10.05 10.96
C LYS A 722 -24.77 -9.67 12.12
N GLU A 723 -25.93 -10.32 12.22
CA GLU A 723 -26.92 -10.08 13.27
C GLU A 723 -26.35 -10.46 14.64
N LYS A 724 -25.76 -11.65 14.77
CA LYS A 724 -25.06 -12.09 15.99
C LYS A 724 -23.94 -11.12 16.39
N GLY A 725 -23.18 -10.63 15.41
CA GLY A 725 -22.16 -9.60 15.61
C GLY A 725 -22.73 -8.25 16.06
N ALA A 726 -23.87 -7.84 15.52
CA ALA A 726 -24.56 -6.61 15.89
C ALA A 726 -25.13 -6.68 17.30
N THR A 727 -25.73 -7.81 17.70
CA THR A 727 -26.18 -8.04 19.09
C THR A 727 -25.03 -7.95 20.07
N ALA A 728 -23.88 -8.56 19.75
CA ALA A 728 -22.68 -8.48 20.58
C ALA A 728 -22.11 -7.05 20.67
N LEU A 729 -22.19 -6.27 19.59
CA LEU A 729 -21.84 -4.85 19.58
C LEU A 729 -22.76 -4.03 20.48
N THR A 730 -24.09 -4.19 20.36
CA THR A 730 -25.06 -3.45 21.17
C THR A 730 -24.82 -3.71 22.66
N ALA A 731 -24.70 -4.97 23.06
CA ALA A 731 -24.37 -5.34 24.44
C ALA A 731 -23.04 -4.71 24.90
N PHE A 732 -22.01 -4.74 24.06
CA PHE A 732 -20.73 -4.11 24.38
C PHE A 732 -20.83 -2.60 24.63
N VAL A 733 -21.58 -1.88 23.80
CA VAL A 733 -21.76 -0.41 23.93
C VAL A 733 -22.52 -0.09 25.21
N GLU A 734 -23.64 -0.78 25.46
CA GLU A 734 -24.48 -0.56 26.64
C GLU A 734 -23.72 -0.87 27.93
N GLU A 735 -23.09 -2.04 28.03
CA GLU A 735 -22.44 -2.52 29.24
C GLU A 735 -21.13 -1.78 29.55
N ARG A 736 -20.33 -1.45 28.53
CA ARG A 736 -18.94 -0.99 28.72
C ARG A 736 -18.69 0.46 28.39
N ILE A 737 -19.51 1.08 27.54
CA ILE A 737 -19.32 2.48 27.14
C ILE A 737 -20.30 3.39 27.90
N ILE A 738 -21.58 3.02 27.93
CA ILE A 738 -22.63 3.88 28.49
C ILE A 738 -22.80 3.65 29.97
N THR A 739 -23.10 2.41 30.39
CA THR A 739 -23.33 2.12 31.82
C THR A 739 -22.03 1.92 32.58
N ASN A 740 -20.95 1.50 31.88
CA ASN A 740 -19.67 1.08 32.48
C ASN A 740 -19.87 0.06 33.63
N SER A 741 -20.89 -0.80 33.50
CA SER A 741 -21.19 -1.90 34.41
C SER A 741 -20.18 -3.03 34.31
N THR A 742 -19.55 -3.19 33.14
CA THR A 742 -18.44 -4.11 32.88
C THR A 742 -17.22 -3.31 32.41
N GLY A 743 -16.05 -3.56 32.98
CA GLY A 743 -14.84 -2.82 32.64
C GLY A 743 -14.37 -3.05 31.19
N ILE A 744 -13.88 -1.99 30.52
CA ILE A 744 -13.39 -2.07 29.14
C ILE A 744 -12.24 -3.06 28.92
N PHE A 745 -11.52 -3.47 29.98
CA PHE A 745 -10.39 -4.42 29.91
C PHE A 745 -10.78 -5.87 30.23
N GLU A 746 -12.00 -6.11 30.71
CA GLU A 746 -12.44 -7.47 30.99
C GLU A 746 -12.53 -8.31 29.71
N THR A 747 -12.43 -9.63 29.83
CA THR A 747 -12.47 -10.54 28.70
C THR A 747 -13.71 -10.28 27.83
N LEU A 748 -13.51 -10.19 26.52
CA LEU A 748 -14.60 -10.07 25.57
C LEU A 748 -15.06 -11.48 25.18
N PRO A 749 -16.34 -11.85 25.37
CA PRO A 749 -16.85 -13.13 24.92
C PRO A 749 -16.61 -13.33 23.42
N LYS A 750 -16.13 -14.51 23.03
CA LYS A 750 -15.96 -14.89 21.62
C LYS A 750 -17.21 -15.61 21.15
N LEU A 751 -17.70 -15.26 19.96
CA LEU A 751 -18.87 -15.90 19.36
C LEU A 751 -18.53 -17.27 18.79
N LYS A 752 -17.30 -17.45 18.27
CA LYS A 752 -16.81 -18.73 17.72
C LYS A 752 -17.79 -19.36 16.71
N LEU A 753 -18.36 -18.55 15.83
CA LEU A 753 -19.29 -18.99 14.80
C LEU A 753 -18.66 -20.09 13.93
N GLY A 754 -19.44 -21.12 13.61
CA GLY A 754 -19.04 -22.19 12.71
C GLY A 754 -18.72 -21.66 11.31
N SER A 755 -17.70 -22.23 10.67
CA SER A 755 -17.25 -21.84 9.34
C SER A 755 -17.06 -23.05 8.42
N PHE A 756 -16.88 -22.79 7.11
CA PHE A 756 -16.55 -23.86 6.14
C PHE A 756 -15.28 -24.63 6.52
N ARG A 757 -14.37 -24.01 7.28
CA ARG A 757 -13.19 -24.66 7.84
C ARG A 757 -13.51 -25.79 8.83
N ASP A 758 -14.61 -25.64 9.56
CA ASP A 758 -15.03 -26.56 10.62
C ASP A 758 -15.79 -27.77 10.07
N THR A 759 -16.26 -27.68 8.83
CA THR A 759 -16.91 -28.78 8.11
C THR A 759 -15.98 -29.93 7.75
N HIS A 760 -14.67 -29.69 7.64
CA HIS A 760 -13.69 -30.76 7.47
C HIS A 760 -13.49 -31.50 8.80
N LYS A 761 -14.06 -32.71 8.93
CA LYS A 761 -13.80 -33.59 10.08
C LYS A 761 -12.30 -33.82 10.25
N LYS A 762 -11.77 -33.46 11.41
CA LYS A 762 -10.40 -33.80 11.84
C LYS A 762 -10.40 -35.26 12.28
N THR A 763 -9.83 -36.16 11.48
CA THR A 763 -9.63 -37.54 11.91
C THR A 763 -8.39 -37.59 12.82
N SER A 764 -8.58 -37.75 14.13
CA SER A 764 -7.48 -38.03 15.04
C SER A 764 -7.21 -39.54 15.05
N VAL A 765 -5.96 -39.93 14.84
CA VAL A 765 -5.54 -41.33 15.00
C VAL A 765 -4.61 -41.40 16.20
N THR A 766 -4.90 -42.30 17.12
CA THR A 766 -4.08 -42.52 18.32
C THR A 766 -2.86 -43.34 17.93
N ALA A 767 -1.66 -42.79 18.11
CA ALA A 767 -0.40 -43.50 17.90
C ALA A 767 0.37 -43.54 19.23
N GLY A 768 0.16 -44.61 20.00
CA GLY A 768 0.62 -44.69 21.39
C GLY A 768 -0.06 -43.65 22.30
N ASP A 769 0.69 -43.06 23.24
CA ASP A 769 0.17 -42.04 24.19
C ASP A 769 -0.03 -40.63 23.60
N ARG A 770 0.15 -40.46 22.28
CA ARG A 770 -0.03 -39.17 21.60
C ARG A 770 -1.19 -39.24 20.62
N ASN A 771 -2.16 -38.34 20.81
CA ASN A 771 -3.17 -38.05 19.79
C ASN A 771 -2.51 -37.29 18.64
N VAL A 772 -2.36 -37.94 17.49
CA VAL A 772 -1.83 -37.32 16.28
C VAL A 772 -3.02 -36.86 15.42
N MET A 773 -3.14 -35.55 15.24
CA MET A 773 -4.11 -34.98 14.31
C MET A 773 -3.66 -35.24 12.87
N ILE A 774 -4.44 -36.03 12.12
CA ILE A 774 -4.25 -36.19 10.68
C ILE A 774 -5.25 -35.26 10.00
N ARG A 775 -4.76 -34.13 9.48
CA ARG A 775 -5.53 -33.36 8.50
C ARG A 775 -5.42 -34.10 7.16
N ALA A 776 -6.55 -34.40 6.53
CA ALA A 776 -6.57 -34.83 5.13
C ALA A 776 -6.24 -33.62 4.25
N ASP A 777 -4.96 -33.26 4.21
CA ASP A 777 -4.44 -32.14 3.40
C ASP A 777 -3.35 -32.64 2.45
N ARG A 778 -2.94 -31.78 1.52
CA ARG A 778 -1.85 -32.05 0.56
C ARG A 778 -0.52 -32.42 1.25
N ASN A 779 -0.36 -32.06 2.53
CA ASN A 779 0.82 -32.42 3.32
C ASN A 779 0.79 -33.86 3.81
N LEU A 780 -0.39 -34.49 3.92
CA LEU A 780 -0.51 -35.92 4.22
C LEU A 780 0.14 -36.78 3.14
N PHE A 781 -0.10 -36.45 1.87
CA PHE A 781 0.55 -37.09 0.72
C PHE A 781 2.08 -36.96 0.78
N ALA A 782 2.58 -35.73 0.98
CA ALA A 782 4.01 -35.48 1.13
C ALA A 782 4.62 -36.21 2.34
N ARG A 783 3.89 -36.29 3.47
CA ARG A 783 4.33 -37.04 4.66
C ARG A 783 4.36 -38.54 4.39
N LEU A 784 3.41 -39.10 3.66
CA LEU A 784 3.40 -40.52 3.29
C LEU A 784 4.57 -40.88 2.38
N LEU A 785 4.95 -39.98 1.46
CA LEU A 785 6.18 -40.14 0.65
C LEU A 785 7.45 -40.12 1.51
N VAL A 786 7.55 -39.16 2.43
CA VAL A 786 8.69 -39.06 3.36
C VAL A 786 8.75 -40.29 4.29
N ILE A 787 7.60 -40.77 4.76
CA ILE A 787 7.51 -41.99 5.57
C ILE A 787 7.93 -43.21 4.75
N GLY A 788 7.45 -43.33 3.51
CA GLY A 788 7.86 -44.39 2.59
C GLY A 788 9.37 -44.41 2.37
N GLN A 789 9.97 -43.25 2.12
CA GLN A 789 11.43 -43.10 2.00
C GLN A 789 12.17 -43.44 3.30
N SER A 790 11.65 -43.00 4.46
CA SER A 790 12.25 -43.31 5.78
C SER A 790 12.19 -44.80 6.12
N ARG A 791 11.15 -45.50 5.62
CA ARG A 791 10.94 -46.94 5.81
C ARG A 791 11.55 -47.80 4.70
N GLN A 792 12.32 -47.20 3.79
CA GLN A 792 12.92 -47.86 2.62
C GLN A 792 11.89 -48.62 1.76
N MET A 793 10.66 -48.10 1.68
CA MET A 793 9.65 -48.63 0.76
C MET A 793 10.03 -48.22 -0.67
N ASP A 794 9.85 -49.14 -1.63
CA ASP A 794 10.00 -48.80 -3.04
C ASP A 794 8.96 -47.75 -3.43
N LEU A 795 9.43 -46.58 -3.85
CA LEU A 795 8.58 -45.47 -4.27
C LEU A 795 7.70 -45.84 -5.46
N ARG A 796 8.14 -46.74 -6.36
CA ARG A 796 7.30 -47.20 -7.48
C ARG A 796 6.11 -48.00 -6.97
N CYS A 797 6.33 -48.91 -6.02
CA CYS A 797 5.28 -49.67 -5.37
C CYS A 797 4.38 -48.80 -4.49
N LEU A 798 4.94 -47.78 -3.83
CA LEU A 798 4.16 -46.85 -3.01
C LEU A 798 3.20 -46.03 -3.89
N LEU A 799 3.69 -45.51 -5.02
CA LEU A 799 2.92 -44.70 -5.97
C LEU A 799 1.92 -45.50 -6.82
N SER A 800 1.97 -46.83 -6.81
CA SER A 800 0.92 -47.67 -7.41
C SER A 800 -0.32 -47.84 -6.54
N HIS A 801 -0.32 -47.28 -5.33
CA HIS A 801 -1.47 -47.27 -4.43
C HIS A 801 -1.94 -45.84 -4.18
N GLU A 802 -3.25 -45.66 -4.02
CA GLU A 802 -3.79 -44.38 -3.57
C GLU A 802 -3.25 -44.06 -2.17
N LEU A 803 -2.52 -42.96 -2.06
CA LEU A 803 -1.93 -42.49 -0.80
C LEU A 803 -2.95 -41.69 0.04
N GLY A 804 -4.22 -42.03 -0.13
CA GLY A 804 -5.38 -41.49 0.55
C GLY A 804 -6.57 -42.45 0.40
N PRO A 805 -7.62 -42.29 1.22
CA PRO A 805 -8.84 -43.08 1.10
C PRO A 805 -9.58 -42.88 -0.24
N LEU A 806 -9.32 -41.78 -0.94
CA LEU A 806 -9.91 -41.41 -2.24
C LEU A 806 -8.87 -40.66 -3.09
N PRO A 807 -8.97 -40.70 -4.44
CA PRO A 807 -8.12 -39.90 -5.32
C PRO A 807 -8.45 -38.42 -5.15
N TRP A 808 -7.70 -37.69 -4.33
CA TRP A 808 -8.00 -36.29 -3.98
C TRP A 808 -7.95 -35.30 -5.16
N SER A 809 -7.39 -35.72 -6.29
CA SER A 809 -7.45 -35.00 -7.56
C SER A 809 -8.84 -35.05 -8.22
N LEU A 810 -9.67 -36.03 -7.87
CA LEU A 810 -10.95 -36.34 -8.49
C LEU A 810 -12.12 -36.36 -7.49
N ALA A 811 -11.88 -36.60 -6.20
CA ALA A 811 -12.90 -36.80 -5.19
C ALA A 811 -12.63 -36.04 -3.87
N LEU A 812 -13.70 -35.68 -3.17
CA LEU A 812 -13.73 -35.03 -1.86
C LEU A 812 -13.71 -36.05 -0.70
N PRO A 813 -13.45 -35.64 0.56
CA PRO A 813 -13.39 -36.53 1.73
C PRO A 813 -14.62 -37.38 2.00
N ASP A 814 -15.77 -37.04 1.41
CA ASP A 814 -17.04 -37.75 1.52
C ASP A 814 -17.31 -38.73 0.36
N GLY A 815 -16.41 -38.84 -0.62
CA GLY A 815 -16.59 -39.71 -1.78
C GLY A 815 -17.24 -39.04 -3.00
N SER A 816 -17.71 -37.79 -2.88
CA SER A 816 -18.25 -37.05 -4.01
C SER A 816 -17.13 -36.58 -4.96
N LEU A 817 -17.45 -36.41 -6.25
CA LEU A 817 -16.47 -35.87 -7.20
C LEU A 817 -16.16 -34.40 -6.87
N ALA A 818 -14.89 -34.04 -6.92
CA ALA A 818 -14.47 -32.63 -6.84
C ALA A 818 -15.12 -31.84 -8.00
N LYS A 819 -15.16 -30.50 -7.92
CA LYS A 819 -15.65 -29.63 -9.03
C LYS A 819 -14.56 -28.74 -9.65
N THR A 820 -13.30 -28.98 -9.30
CA THR A 820 -12.15 -28.21 -9.81
C THR A 820 -11.84 -28.52 -11.29
N ASN A 821 -10.97 -27.74 -11.94
CA ASN A 821 -10.54 -27.98 -13.33
C ASN A 821 -9.94 -29.39 -13.55
N LYS A 822 -9.48 -30.06 -12.49
CA LYS A 822 -8.99 -31.45 -12.57
C LYS A 822 -10.09 -32.46 -12.88
N VAL A 823 -11.36 -32.10 -12.73
CA VAL A 823 -12.52 -32.95 -13.04
C VAL A 823 -12.71 -33.10 -14.55
N SER A 824 -12.16 -32.19 -15.35
CA SER A 824 -12.04 -32.43 -16.79
C SER A 824 -11.30 -33.74 -17.09
N LEU A 825 -10.42 -34.19 -16.19
CA LEU A 825 -9.78 -35.50 -16.29
C LEU A 825 -10.81 -36.64 -16.11
N SER A 826 -11.79 -36.55 -15.21
CA SER A 826 -12.82 -37.60 -15.09
C SER A 826 -13.69 -37.66 -16.34
N VAL A 827 -14.09 -36.51 -16.89
CA VAL A 827 -14.86 -36.43 -18.15
C VAL A 827 -14.05 -37.00 -19.33
N LEU A 828 -12.75 -36.73 -19.39
CA LEU A 828 -11.85 -37.31 -20.41
C LEU A 828 -11.61 -38.81 -20.20
N LEU A 829 -11.60 -39.29 -18.95
CA LEU A 829 -11.48 -40.71 -18.60
C LEU A 829 -12.78 -41.48 -18.86
N GLU A 830 -13.94 -40.84 -18.69
CA GLU A 830 -15.26 -41.41 -19.00
C GLU A 830 -15.54 -41.44 -20.51
N ASN A 831 -14.94 -40.52 -21.27
CA ASN A 831 -15.00 -40.50 -22.73
C ASN A 831 -14.25 -41.72 -23.31
N GLY A 832 -15.00 -42.80 -23.54
CA GLY A 832 -14.51 -44.05 -24.14
C GLY A 832 -14.49 -45.26 -23.20
N VAL A 833 -15.00 -45.13 -21.97
CA VAL A 833 -15.09 -46.25 -21.02
C VAL A 833 -16.56 -46.65 -20.83
N GLU A 834 -16.87 -47.93 -21.10
CA GLU A 834 -18.17 -48.52 -20.76
C GLU A 834 -18.27 -48.71 -19.24
N CYS A 835 -19.17 -47.97 -18.60
CA CYS A 835 -19.40 -48.06 -17.16
C CYS A 835 -20.19 -49.35 -16.86
N LEU A 836 -19.50 -50.38 -16.37
CA LEU A 836 -20.13 -51.66 -16.02
C LEU A 836 -20.96 -51.51 -14.73
N PRO A 837 -22.20 -52.04 -14.67
CA PRO A 837 -23.08 -51.94 -13.50
C PRO A 837 -22.55 -52.68 -12.26
N SER A 838 -21.50 -53.48 -12.41
CA SER A 838 -20.78 -54.17 -11.33
C SER A 838 -19.31 -54.31 -11.70
N LEU A 839 -18.41 -54.10 -10.73
CA LEU A 839 -16.98 -54.31 -10.89
C LEU A 839 -16.68 -55.81 -11.12
N PRO A 840 -15.94 -56.20 -12.18
CA PRO A 840 -15.44 -57.56 -12.32
C PRO A 840 -14.43 -57.90 -11.22
N ASP A 841 -14.40 -59.15 -10.74
CA ASP A 841 -13.55 -59.66 -9.65
C ASP A 841 -12.02 -59.55 -9.89
N GLN A 842 -11.59 -59.02 -11.04
CA GLN A 842 -10.18 -58.78 -11.36
C GLN A 842 -9.97 -57.31 -11.70
N THR A 843 -9.02 -56.70 -10.97
CA THR A 843 -8.52 -55.32 -11.11
C THR A 843 -8.43 -54.88 -12.57
N THR A 844 -9.33 -53.99 -13.00
CA THR A 844 -9.50 -53.64 -14.42
C THR A 844 -9.03 -52.22 -14.78
N ALA A 845 -8.44 -51.44 -13.87
CA ALA A 845 -7.86 -50.15 -14.24
C ALA A 845 -6.55 -49.84 -13.49
N VAL A 846 -5.52 -49.49 -14.26
CA VAL A 846 -4.27 -48.88 -13.78
C VAL A 846 -4.36 -47.39 -14.09
N ILE A 847 -4.40 -46.56 -13.05
CA ILE A 847 -4.35 -45.10 -13.17
C ILE A 847 -2.90 -44.67 -12.93
N ILE A 848 -2.27 -44.06 -13.93
CA ILE A 848 -0.93 -43.48 -13.81
C ILE A 848 -1.11 -41.96 -13.74
N ASP A 849 -0.79 -41.36 -12.59
CA ASP A 849 -0.70 -39.91 -12.45
C ASP A 849 0.49 -39.40 -13.27
N ALA A 850 0.22 -38.63 -14.33
CA ALA A 850 1.26 -38.05 -15.18
C ALA A 850 2.17 -37.06 -14.43
N MET A 851 1.77 -36.53 -13.26
CA MET A 851 2.65 -35.72 -12.41
C MET A 851 3.74 -36.54 -11.70
N ALA A 852 3.64 -37.88 -11.70
CA ALA A 852 4.73 -38.76 -11.29
C ALA A 852 5.75 -39.02 -12.41
N MET A 853 5.49 -38.54 -13.64
CA MET A 853 6.37 -38.69 -14.80
C MET A 853 7.13 -37.41 -15.21
N LEU A 854 6.97 -36.30 -14.48
CA LEU A 854 7.74 -35.06 -14.65
C LEU A 854 8.87 -34.90 -13.63
#